data_AF-A0A1V4JR67-F1
#
_entry.id   AF-A0A1V4JR67-F1
#
_cell.length_a   1.000
_cell.length_b   1.000
_cell.length_c   1.000
_cell.angle_alpha   90.00
_cell.angle_beta   90.00
_cell.angle_gamma   90.00
#
_symmetry.space_group_name_H-M   'P 1'
#
loop_
_entity.id
_entity.type
_entity.pdbx_description
1 polymer ?
#
loop_
_entity_poly.entity_id
_entity_poly.type
_entity_poly.pdbx_seq_one_letter_code
_entity_poly.pdbx_strand_id
1 'polypeptide(L)'
;MPAEIPLAPPLRSTESEVYDDGTNTFFWRAHTLTVLFILTCALGYVTLLEETPQDTAYNTKRGIVASILVFLCFGVTQAKDGPFSRPHPAYWRFWLCVSVVYELFLIFILFQTVQDGRQFMKYIDPHLGVPLPERDYGGNCLLYDPGNGTDPFHNIWDKLDGFVPAHFFGWYLKTLMIRDWWMCMIISVMFEFLEYSLEHQLPNFSECWWDHWIMDVILCNGLGIYCGMKTLSWLSLKTYKWQGLWNIPTYKGKMKRIVFQFTPYSWVKFEWKPASSLRRWLAVCGIIFVFLLAELNTFYLKFVLWMPPEHYLVLLRLVFFVNVGGVAMREIYDFMDDPTFHKKLGQQAWLVAAITATEFLIVVKYDPYTLTLSLPFYITQCWILGIILVLTWTAWRFFLRDITLRYKEIRRQKQEHKYEKDKCLSNAAAAPPRWEIGLYAAGALALLGITALNLWKLWRSGTYPAPSPFPNYDYRYLEHKYGAACPDLKHKRGPAPGSQKVLDKTSPVRRSSLRADDTFESITELGSLELMSRDLGWAPYGPLKRSVSADSLSSVSSLGNSFGQDVSVGQVEVALEYEARAAALHVTLLQGKDLLDKEDARFESCFMRLSLLPAEHIVGIARDTNKAVDTVGEILLSLSYLPTAERLTVVVVKAKNLVWSGGKVTADPFVKVYLLQDGRKISKKKTAVKRDDTNPVFNEAMIFSVPAIVLQDLSLRVTVAESGEDGRADNTGHVLIGPAASGMGTTHWNQMLATLRRPVSMWHPLRRN
;
A
#
# COMPACT_ATOMS: atom_id res chain seq x y z
N MET A 1 25.64 32.25 -44.56
CA MET A 1 25.81 31.60 -43.24
C MET A 1 24.80 32.20 -42.27
N PRO A 2 23.84 31.44 -41.74
CA PRO A 2 23.32 31.62 -40.39
C PRO A 2 24.10 30.72 -39.41
N ALA A 3 24.14 31.07 -38.13
CA ALA A 3 24.94 30.33 -37.14
C ALA A 3 24.27 29.04 -36.66
N GLU A 4 25.07 27.99 -36.44
CA GLU A 4 24.62 26.79 -35.73
C GLU A 4 24.45 27.10 -34.23
N ILE A 5 23.24 26.92 -33.71
CA ILE A 5 22.99 26.93 -32.27
C ILE A 5 23.42 25.57 -31.72
N PRO A 6 24.34 25.49 -30.72
CA PRO A 6 24.72 24.22 -30.14
C PRO A 6 23.53 23.53 -29.48
N LEU A 7 23.07 22.42 -30.09
CA LEU A 7 22.04 21.57 -29.48
C LEU A 7 22.58 21.03 -28.15
N ALA A 8 21.91 21.39 -27.06
CA ALA A 8 22.26 20.93 -25.73
C ALA A 8 22.25 19.38 -25.70
N PRO A 9 23.26 18.74 -25.05
CA PRO A 9 23.34 17.29 -25.03
C PRO A 9 22.09 16.69 -24.37
N PRO A 10 21.54 15.58 -24.89
CA PRO A 10 20.31 15.02 -24.37
C PRO A 10 20.44 14.69 -22.89
N LEU A 11 19.48 15.17 -22.09
CA LEU A 11 19.34 14.84 -20.68
C LEU A 11 19.34 13.32 -20.51
N ARG A 12 20.44 12.78 -19.99
CA ARG A 12 20.57 11.35 -19.67
C ARG A 12 19.42 10.96 -18.75
N SER A 13 18.66 9.94 -19.14
CA SER A 13 17.68 9.30 -18.26
C SER A 13 18.41 8.65 -17.09
N THR A 14 18.43 9.32 -15.93
CA THR A 14 19.15 8.89 -14.73
C THR A 14 18.39 7.81 -13.95
N GLU A 15 18.05 6.73 -14.64
CA GLU A 15 17.64 5.45 -14.04
C GLU A 15 18.37 4.32 -14.78
N SER A 16 19.71 4.33 -14.68
CA SER A 16 20.51 3.16 -15.03
C SER A 16 20.30 2.10 -13.96
N GLU A 17 19.71 0.95 -14.33
CA GLU A 17 19.57 -0.19 -13.42
C GLU A 17 20.94 -0.55 -12.81
N VAL A 18 20.96 -0.70 -11.49
CA VAL A 18 22.15 -1.17 -10.78
C VAL A 18 22.21 -2.67 -10.91
N TYR A 19 23.23 -3.14 -11.62
CA TYR A 19 23.85 -4.45 -11.41
C TYR A 19 25.15 -4.21 -10.63
N ASP A 20 25.40 -4.99 -9.57
CA ASP A 20 26.78 -5.40 -9.30
C ASP A 20 27.16 -6.42 -10.39
N ASP A 21 28.45 -6.52 -10.72
CA ASP A 21 28.97 -7.22 -11.92
C ASP A 21 28.87 -8.76 -11.90
N GLY A 22 27.99 -9.31 -11.04
CA GLY A 22 27.77 -10.76 -10.90
C GLY A 22 28.96 -11.52 -10.32
N THR A 23 30.07 -10.84 -9.99
CA THR A 23 31.27 -11.49 -9.45
C THR A 23 31.04 -11.92 -8.00
N ASN A 24 30.41 -13.09 -7.86
CA ASN A 24 30.25 -13.86 -6.63
C ASN A 24 31.63 -14.42 -6.19
N THR A 25 32.53 -13.48 -5.91
CA THR A 25 33.91 -13.64 -5.47
C THR A 25 33.95 -14.26 -4.09
N PHE A 26 35.12 -14.81 -3.73
CA PHE A 26 35.42 -15.39 -2.42
C PHE A 26 34.74 -14.63 -1.27
N PHE A 27 35.00 -13.31 -1.16
CA PHE A 27 34.48 -12.43 -0.12
C PHE A 27 32.95 -12.45 0.10
N TRP A 28 32.15 -12.67 -0.94
CA TRP A 28 30.68 -12.67 -0.83
C TRP A 28 30.07 -14.05 -0.52
N ARG A 29 30.90 -15.11 -0.43
CA ARG A 29 30.45 -16.46 -0.12
C ARG A 29 30.59 -16.75 1.37
N ALA A 30 29.60 -17.44 1.94
CA ALA A 30 29.72 -17.99 3.29
C ALA A 30 30.71 -19.17 3.28
N HIS A 31 31.91 -18.97 3.82
CA HIS A 31 32.95 -20.00 3.91
C HIS A 31 32.69 -20.98 5.07
N THR A 32 31.55 -21.68 5.03
CA THR A 32 31.07 -22.58 6.09
C THR A 32 32.13 -23.58 6.58
N LEU A 33 32.84 -24.25 5.66
CA LEU A 33 33.89 -25.21 6.00
C LEU A 33 35.13 -24.54 6.64
N THR A 34 35.56 -23.39 6.15
CA THR A 34 36.71 -22.65 6.71
C THR A 34 36.39 -22.12 8.10
N VAL A 35 35.17 -21.61 8.31
CA VAL A 35 34.69 -21.15 9.61
C VAL A 35 34.56 -22.31 10.60
N LEU A 36 34.01 -23.45 10.16
CA LEU A 36 33.94 -24.67 10.98
C LEU A 36 35.34 -25.15 11.40
N PHE A 37 36.30 -25.19 10.47
CA PHE A 37 37.69 -25.56 10.77
C PHE A 37 38.34 -24.63 11.80
N ILE A 38 38.19 -23.31 11.63
CA ILE A 38 38.71 -22.31 12.58
C ILE A 38 38.05 -22.48 13.96
N LEU A 39 36.73 -22.71 14.00
CA LEU A 39 35.98 -22.91 15.24
C LEU A 39 36.46 -24.18 15.98
N THR A 40 36.65 -25.29 15.25
CA THR A 40 37.19 -26.53 15.82
C THR A 40 38.63 -26.36 16.31
N CYS A 41 39.47 -25.61 15.58
CA CYS A 41 40.83 -25.29 16.03
C CYS A 41 40.84 -24.40 17.29
N ALA A 42 39.94 -23.43 17.39
CA ALA A 42 39.82 -22.57 18.58
C ALA A 42 39.34 -23.35 19.81
N LEU A 43 38.36 -24.25 19.66
CA LEU A 43 37.94 -25.16 20.73
C LEU A 43 39.06 -26.13 21.12
N GLY A 44 39.81 -26.65 20.15
CA GLY A 44 41.02 -27.45 20.38
C GLY A 44 42.09 -26.71 21.16
N TYR A 45 42.38 -25.45 20.81
CA TYR A 45 43.32 -24.59 21.55
C TYR A 45 42.90 -24.45 23.03
N VAL A 46 41.64 -24.06 23.28
CA VAL A 46 41.11 -23.86 24.65
C VAL A 46 41.11 -25.16 25.46
N THR A 47 41.00 -26.32 24.80
CA THR A 47 40.98 -27.65 25.46
C THR A 47 42.39 -28.20 25.74
N LEU A 48 43.40 -27.83 24.95
CA LEU A 48 44.71 -28.49 24.94
C LEU A 48 45.89 -27.59 25.37
N LEU A 49 45.74 -26.27 25.32
CA LEU A 49 46.84 -25.30 25.47
C LEU A 49 46.57 -24.20 26.49
N GLU A 50 45.41 -24.19 27.14
CA GLU A 50 45.00 -23.11 28.05
C GLU A 50 44.58 -23.66 29.42
N GLU A 51 45.27 -23.22 30.46
CA GLU A 51 45.00 -23.64 31.84
C GLU A 51 43.74 -22.94 32.38
N THR A 52 42.81 -23.71 32.96
CA THR A 52 41.56 -23.18 33.53
C THR A 52 41.80 -22.56 34.91
N PRO A 53 41.52 -21.26 35.13
CA PRO A 53 41.63 -20.64 36.44
C PRO A 53 40.64 -21.26 37.45
N GLN A 54 40.97 -21.21 38.74
CA GLN A 54 40.10 -21.69 39.83
C GLN A 54 38.98 -20.68 40.21
N ASP A 55 38.56 -19.82 39.27
CA ASP A 55 37.48 -18.85 39.46
C ASP A 55 36.22 -19.29 38.69
N THR A 56 35.23 -19.79 39.45
CA THR A 56 33.93 -20.23 38.92
C THR A 56 33.15 -19.10 38.23
N ALA A 57 33.25 -17.85 38.71
CA ALA A 57 32.52 -16.74 38.12
C ALA A 57 33.15 -16.31 36.79
N TYR A 58 34.48 -16.23 36.73
CA TYR A 58 35.23 -16.00 35.49
C TYR A 58 34.95 -17.10 34.46
N ASN A 59 35.05 -18.37 34.86
CA ASN A 59 34.81 -19.51 33.96
C ASN A 59 33.37 -19.54 33.45
N THR A 60 32.38 -19.22 34.29
CA THR A 60 30.97 -19.13 33.89
C THR A 60 30.74 -17.99 32.89
N LYS A 61 31.24 -16.78 33.18
CA LYS A 61 31.14 -15.62 32.27
C LYS A 61 31.79 -15.93 30.92
N ARG A 62 32.97 -16.56 30.92
CA ARG A 62 33.68 -17.01 29.72
C ARG A 62 32.88 -18.05 28.92
N GLY A 63 32.32 -19.07 29.58
CA GLY A 63 31.54 -20.13 28.93
C GLY A 63 30.27 -19.61 28.26
N ILE A 64 29.57 -18.67 28.89
CA ILE A 64 28.39 -17.99 28.31
C ILE A 64 28.81 -17.17 27.08
N VAL A 65 29.85 -16.34 27.18
CA VAL A 65 30.36 -15.54 26.06
C VAL A 65 30.80 -16.43 24.88
N ALA A 66 31.53 -17.52 25.14
CA ALA A 66 31.93 -18.47 24.12
C ALA A 66 30.71 -19.11 23.42
N SER A 67 29.69 -19.50 24.17
CA SER A 67 28.45 -20.09 23.64
C SER A 67 27.70 -19.11 22.72
N ILE A 68 27.60 -17.84 23.13
CA ILE A 68 27.00 -16.77 22.31
C ILE A 68 27.82 -16.54 21.03
N LEU A 69 29.15 -16.47 21.13
CA LEU A 69 30.02 -16.29 19.95
C LEU A 69 29.91 -17.45 18.96
N VAL A 70 29.84 -18.70 19.44
CA VAL A 70 29.58 -19.89 18.62
C VAL A 70 28.23 -19.77 17.90
N PHE A 71 27.16 -19.43 18.61
CA PHE A 71 25.83 -19.25 18.03
C PHE A 71 25.79 -18.14 16.97
N LEU A 72 26.38 -16.98 17.24
CA LEU A 72 26.47 -15.87 16.29
C LEU A 72 27.30 -16.27 15.05
N CYS A 73 28.38 -17.04 15.21
CA CYS A 73 29.21 -17.51 14.11
C CYS A 73 28.48 -18.52 13.20
N PHE A 74 27.77 -19.48 13.81
CA PHE A 74 26.86 -20.40 13.11
C PHE A 74 25.75 -19.63 12.38
N GLY A 75 25.09 -18.71 13.06
CA GLY A 75 24.00 -17.92 12.51
C GLY A 75 24.42 -17.04 11.32
N VAL A 76 25.56 -16.36 11.42
CA VAL A 76 26.13 -15.56 10.31
C VAL A 76 26.40 -16.42 9.07
N THR A 77 26.87 -17.65 9.25
CA THR A 77 27.18 -18.53 8.12
C THR A 77 25.96 -19.24 7.53
N GLN A 78 24.98 -19.63 8.36
CA GLN A 78 23.85 -20.49 7.95
C GLN A 78 22.51 -19.78 7.78
N ALA A 79 22.29 -18.59 8.37
CA ALA A 79 21.03 -17.88 8.26
C ALA A 79 20.75 -17.41 6.82
N LYS A 80 19.46 -17.32 6.46
CA LYS A 80 19.01 -16.80 5.17
C LYS A 80 19.14 -15.29 5.11
N ASP A 81 19.50 -14.79 3.93
CA ASP A 81 19.61 -13.35 3.69
C ASP A 81 18.25 -12.64 3.80
N GLY A 82 18.26 -11.51 4.51
CA GLY A 82 17.11 -10.60 4.59
C GLY A 82 17.03 -9.65 3.38
N PRO A 83 16.11 -8.68 3.38
CA PRO A 83 15.92 -7.76 2.26
C PRO A 83 17.07 -6.75 2.05
N PHE A 84 18.05 -6.68 2.96
CA PHE A 84 19.25 -5.86 2.84
C PHE A 84 20.48 -6.73 2.56
N SER A 85 21.25 -6.38 1.53
CA SER A 85 22.48 -7.09 1.12
C SER A 85 23.77 -6.30 1.38
N ARG A 86 23.65 -5.00 1.75
CA ARG A 86 24.78 -4.07 1.94
C ARG A 86 24.76 -3.46 3.34
N PRO A 87 25.90 -3.29 4.05
CA PRO A 87 27.27 -3.35 3.54
C PRO A 87 27.76 -4.75 3.13
N HIS A 88 27.25 -5.80 3.79
CA HIS A 88 27.44 -7.20 3.41
C HIS A 88 26.27 -8.04 3.96
N PRO A 89 25.85 -9.17 3.35
CA PRO A 89 24.72 -9.94 3.85
C PRO A 89 24.99 -10.56 5.23
N ALA A 90 26.24 -10.97 5.48
CA ALA A 90 26.71 -11.43 6.80
C ALA A 90 26.45 -10.43 7.93
N TYR A 91 26.44 -9.12 7.66
CA TYR A 91 26.13 -8.07 8.65
C TYR A 91 24.66 -8.13 9.11
N TRP A 92 23.74 -8.39 8.19
CA TRP A 92 22.31 -8.48 8.50
C TRP A 92 21.93 -9.83 9.11
N ARG A 93 22.63 -10.90 8.71
CA ARG A 93 22.57 -12.20 9.41
C ARG A 93 23.10 -12.10 10.84
N PHE A 94 24.19 -11.36 11.07
CA PHE A 94 24.72 -11.09 12.41
C PHE A 94 23.64 -10.41 13.28
N TRP A 95 23.07 -9.29 12.82
CA TRP A 95 22.02 -8.60 13.57
C TRP A 95 20.77 -9.45 13.80
N LEU A 96 20.38 -10.31 12.86
CA LEU A 96 19.29 -11.29 13.08
C LEU A 96 19.59 -12.23 14.24
N CYS A 97 20.83 -12.71 14.33
CA CYS A 97 21.24 -13.63 15.40
C CYS A 97 21.42 -12.89 16.73
N VAL A 98 21.84 -11.62 16.70
CA VAL A 98 21.79 -10.74 17.88
C VAL A 98 20.36 -10.51 18.36
N SER A 99 19.37 -10.33 17.46
CA SER A 99 17.95 -10.26 17.85
C SER A 99 17.50 -11.51 18.61
N VAL A 100 17.89 -12.71 18.14
CA VAL A 100 17.55 -13.98 18.81
C VAL A 100 18.25 -14.11 20.17
N VAL A 101 19.54 -13.75 20.27
CA VAL A 101 20.26 -13.75 21.57
C VAL A 101 19.65 -12.74 22.55
N TYR A 102 19.25 -11.56 22.07
CA TYR A 102 18.60 -10.54 22.89
C TYR A 102 17.23 -10.99 23.39
N GLU A 103 16.40 -11.59 22.54
CA GLU A 103 15.10 -12.15 22.96
C GLU A 103 15.27 -13.28 23.98
N LEU A 104 16.22 -14.20 23.77
CA LEU A 104 16.52 -15.26 24.75
C LEU A 104 17.01 -14.68 26.09
N PHE A 105 17.77 -13.60 26.07
CA PHE A 105 18.20 -12.89 27.27
C PHE A 105 17.02 -12.18 27.97
N LEU A 106 16.14 -11.50 27.22
CA LEU A 106 14.94 -10.88 27.76
C LEU A 106 14.00 -11.90 28.38
N ILE A 107 13.80 -13.06 27.73
CA ILE A 107 13.03 -14.18 28.30
C ILE A 107 13.68 -14.67 29.60
N PHE A 108 15.00 -14.83 29.65
CA PHE A 108 15.71 -15.21 30.89
C PHE A 108 15.47 -14.19 32.02
N ILE A 109 15.58 -12.89 31.73
CA ILE A 109 15.29 -11.80 32.69
C ILE A 109 13.82 -11.83 33.12
N LEU A 110 12.88 -12.01 32.20
CA LEU A 110 11.44 -12.10 32.48
C LEU A 110 11.08 -13.19 33.49
N PHE A 111 11.88 -14.27 33.61
CA PHE A 111 11.69 -15.29 34.63
C PHE A 111 12.30 -14.98 36.01
N GLN A 112 13.27 -14.06 36.13
CA GLN A 112 13.89 -13.71 37.43
C GLN A 112 12.96 -12.90 38.34
N THR A 113 13.28 -12.79 39.63
CA THR A 113 12.67 -11.76 40.49
C THR A 113 13.24 -10.37 40.19
N VAL A 114 12.63 -9.32 40.73
CA VAL A 114 13.10 -7.93 40.57
C VAL A 114 14.50 -7.76 41.16
N GLN A 115 14.71 -8.35 42.33
CA GLN A 115 15.97 -8.36 43.06
C GLN A 115 17.03 -9.17 42.32
N ASP A 116 16.70 -10.40 41.90
CA ASP A 116 17.63 -11.28 41.19
C ASP A 116 18.01 -10.69 39.82
N GLY A 117 17.07 -10.09 39.09
CA GLY A 117 17.35 -9.38 37.85
C GLY A 117 18.29 -8.19 38.05
N ARG A 118 18.04 -7.35 39.07
CA ARG A 118 18.92 -6.22 39.44
C ARG A 118 20.31 -6.68 39.88
N GLN A 119 20.43 -7.80 40.60
CA GLN A 119 21.75 -8.36 40.94
C GLN A 119 22.40 -9.07 39.75
N PHE A 120 21.64 -9.65 38.81
CA PHE A 120 22.18 -10.27 37.60
C PHE A 120 22.94 -9.25 36.74
N MET A 121 22.48 -7.98 36.70
CA MET A 121 23.17 -6.91 35.99
C MET A 121 24.65 -6.75 36.43
N LYS A 122 25.01 -7.12 37.67
CA LYS A 122 26.40 -7.09 38.17
C LYS A 122 27.34 -8.09 37.48
N TYR A 123 26.82 -9.17 36.90
CA TYR A 123 27.61 -10.07 36.06
C TYR A 123 27.97 -9.44 34.71
N ILE A 124 27.18 -8.49 34.23
CA ILE A 124 27.49 -7.69 33.04
C ILE A 124 28.51 -6.62 33.44
N ASP A 125 28.14 -5.74 34.38
CA ASP A 125 28.93 -4.62 34.88
C ASP A 125 28.84 -4.52 36.43
N PRO A 126 29.96 -4.62 37.17
CA PRO A 126 29.96 -4.56 38.63
C PRO A 126 29.37 -3.30 39.27
N HIS A 127 29.26 -2.19 38.52
CA HIS A 127 28.72 -0.92 39.02
C HIS A 127 27.18 -0.85 38.99
N LEU A 128 26.50 -1.80 38.34
CA LEU A 128 25.04 -1.85 38.27
C LEU A 128 24.40 -2.50 39.52
N GLY A 129 23.07 -2.53 39.58
CA GLY A 129 22.34 -3.17 40.68
C GLY A 129 22.43 -2.42 42.02
N VAL A 130 22.56 -1.10 41.94
CA VAL A 130 22.49 -0.10 43.02
C VAL A 130 21.38 0.90 42.65
N PRO A 131 20.54 1.38 43.59
CA PRO A 131 19.54 2.40 43.27
C PRO A 131 20.15 3.65 42.64
N LEU A 132 19.50 4.18 41.61
CA LEU A 132 19.90 5.42 40.95
C LEU A 132 19.44 6.64 41.77
N PRO A 133 20.22 7.74 41.82
CA PRO A 133 19.67 9.02 42.25
C PRO A 133 18.65 9.49 41.22
N GLU A 134 17.43 9.80 41.66
CA GLU A 134 16.41 10.39 40.81
C GLU A 134 16.79 11.84 40.49
N ARG A 135 16.80 12.19 39.20
CA ARG A 135 17.07 13.53 38.70
C ARG A 135 15.81 14.06 38.02
N ASP A 136 15.25 15.10 38.60
CA ASP A 136 14.16 15.90 38.04
C ASP A 136 14.74 16.91 37.04
N TYR A 137 14.02 17.15 35.94
CA TYR A 137 14.38 18.08 34.87
C TYR A 137 13.31 19.17 34.66
N GLY A 138 12.27 19.21 35.49
CA GLY A 138 11.05 20.03 35.33
C GLY A 138 10.89 21.14 36.38
N GLY A 139 12.02 21.69 36.85
CA GLY A 139 12.07 22.71 37.91
C GLY A 139 11.64 24.12 37.46
N ASN A 140 12.58 25.08 37.43
CA ASN A 140 12.28 26.47 37.09
C ASN A 140 12.18 26.66 35.56
N CYS A 141 11.00 26.47 34.99
CA CYS A 141 10.80 26.57 33.53
C CYS A 141 10.73 28.01 32.95
N LEU A 142 11.27 29.01 33.65
CA LEU A 142 11.47 30.36 33.12
C LEU A 142 12.69 30.39 32.18
N LEU A 143 12.47 30.72 30.90
CA LEU A 143 13.55 30.93 29.92
C LEU A 143 14.49 32.10 30.32
N TYR A 144 13.97 33.05 31.09
CA TYR A 144 14.73 34.14 31.70
C TYR A 144 14.30 34.23 33.17
N ASP A 145 15.19 33.90 34.10
CA ASP A 145 14.96 34.03 35.52
C ASP A 145 15.48 35.39 36.04
N PRO A 146 14.60 36.35 36.39
CA PRO A 146 15.02 37.62 36.97
C PRO A 146 15.57 37.49 38.40
N GLY A 147 15.43 36.33 39.05
CA GLY A 147 15.98 36.05 40.38
C GLY A 147 17.47 35.74 40.38
N ASN A 148 17.99 35.10 39.32
CA ASN A 148 19.42 34.81 39.19
C ASN A 148 20.16 35.97 38.50
N GLY A 149 20.59 36.95 39.29
CA GLY A 149 21.37 38.10 38.81
C GLY A 149 22.78 37.80 38.28
N THR A 150 23.22 36.53 38.27
CA THR A 150 24.54 36.12 37.73
C THR A 150 24.45 35.35 36.42
N ASP A 151 23.43 34.51 36.24
CA ASP A 151 23.05 33.94 34.94
C ASP A 151 21.51 33.86 34.84
N PRO A 152 20.86 34.86 34.23
CA PRO A 152 19.42 34.83 34.00
C PRO A 152 18.96 33.74 33.01
N PHE A 153 19.86 33.10 32.28
CA PHE A 153 19.56 32.11 31.23
C PHE A 153 20.00 30.68 31.59
N HIS A 154 20.40 30.42 32.84
CA HIS A 154 20.88 29.11 33.30
C HIS A 154 19.95 27.95 32.91
N ASN A 155 18.63 28.11 33.07
CA ASN A 155 17.63 27.10 32.69
C ASN A 155 17.69 26.68 31.19
N ILE A 156 18.25 27.52 30.31
CA ILE A 156 18.51 27.17 28.90
C ILE A 156 19.89 26.51 28.75
N TRP A 157 20.93 27.04 29.40
CA TRP A 157 22.29 26.49 29.27
C TRP A 157 22.42 25.10 29.89
N ASP A 158 21.76 24.84 31.01
CA ASP A 158 21.69 23.52 31.67
C ASP A 158 20.93 22.46 30.84
N LYS A 159 20.16 22.90 29.83
CA LYS A 159 19.40 22.06 28.88
C LYS A 159 20.08 21.90 27.51
N LEU A 160 21.05 22.77 27.17
CA LEU A 160 21.84 22.69 25.93
C LEU A 160 23.02 21.70 26.07
N ASP A 161 22.75 20.51 26.62
CA ASP A 161 23.76 19.51 26.97
C ASP A 161 23.90 18.39 25.90
N GLY A 162 24.22 17.16 26.31
CA GLY A 162 24.30 15.99 25.42
C GLY A 162 22.96 15.50 24.84
N PHE A 163 21.82 15.87 25.41
CA PHE A 163 20.50 15.41 24.93
C PHE A 163 20.09 16.09 23.62
N VAL A 164 20.34 17.39 23.45
CA VAL A 164 20.05 18.14 22.20
C VAL A 164 20.65 17.49 20.94
N PRO A 165 21.98 17.18 20.86
CA PRO A 165 22.53 16.46 19.72
C PRO A 165 22.04 15.00 19.65
N ALA A 166 21.74 14.36 20.78
CA ALA A 166 21.18 13.00 20.79
C ALA A 166 19.78 12.94 20.16
N HIS A 167 18.90 13.90 20.45
CA HIS A 167 17.59 14.02 19.80
C HIS A 167 17.73 14.33 18.31
N PHE A 168 18.56 15.31 17.92
CA PHE A 168 18.80 15.62 16.50
C PHE A 168 19.32 14.41 15.70
N PHE A 169 20.38 13.75 16.18
CA PHE A 169 20.93 12.58 15.49
C PHE A 169 20.03 11.34 15.59
N GLY A 170 19.31 11.17 16.69
CA GLY A 170 18.30 10.13 16.87
C GLY A 170 17.19 10.25 15.82
N TRP A 171 16.59 11.42 15.67
CA TRP A 171 15.53 11.67 14.69
C TRP A 171 16.02 11.65 13.24
N TYR A 172 17.25 12.08 12.99
CA TYR A 172 17.92 11.86 11.71
C TYR A 172 17.98 10.36 11.36
N LEU A 173 18.44 9.50 12.28
CA LEU A 173 18.54 8.06 12.07
C LEU A 173 17.16 7.37 11.97
N LYS A 174 16.21 7.70 12.86
CA LYS A 174 14.80 7.25 12.79
C LYS A 174 14.20 7.54 11.40
N THR A 175 14.50 8.71 10.84
CA THR A 175 13.99 9.11 9.52
C THR A 175 14.60 8.28 8.38
N LEU A 176 15.87 7.88 8.43
CA LEU A 176 16.46 6.99 7.42
C LEU A 176 15.85 5.57 7.42
N MET A 177 15.30 5.15 8.57
CA MET A 177 14.58 3.90 8.78
C MET A 177 13.10 3.99 8.33
N ILE A 178 12.37 5.00 8.80
CA ILE A 178 10.91 5.15 8.58
C ILE A 178 10.58 5.71 7.18
N ARG A 179 11.43 6.61 6.67
CA ARG A 179 11.42 7.18 5.30
C ARG A 179 10.16 7.93 4.85
N ASP A 180 9.30 8.32 5.80
CA ASP A 180 8.13 9.16 5.54
C ASP A 180 8.06 10.33 6.54
N TRP A 181 7.86 11.54 6.02
CA TRP A 181 7.82 12.78 6.80
C TRP A 181 6.67 12.79 7.81
N TRP A 182 5.46 12.42 7.39
CA TRP A 182 4.28 12.50 8.24
C TRP A 182 4.33 11.46 9.35
N MET A 183 4.77 10.24 9.05
CA MET A 183 4.94 9.21 10.06
C MET A 183 6.00 9.59 11.10
N CYS A 184 7.14 10.19 10.69
CA CYS A 184 8.15 10.66 11.65
C CYS A 184 7.62 11.81 12.53
N MET A 185 6.97 12.82 11.95
CA MET A 185 6.40 13.94 12.72
C MET A 185 5.29 13.48 13.68
N ILE A 186 4.47 12.50 13.28
CA ILE A 186 3.43 11.93 14.15
C ILE A 186 4.06 11.19 15.33
N ILE A 187 5.06 10.33 15.11
CA ILE A 187 5.73 9.60 16.20
C ILE A 187 6.44 10.58 17.14
N SER A 188 7.08 11.64 16.62
CA SER A 188 7.72 12.67 17.46
C SER A 188 6.70 13.38 18.36
N VAL A 189 5.64 13.96 17.78
CA VAL A 189 4.61 14.68 18.56
C VAL A 189 3.85 13.74 19.52
N MET A 190 3.68 12.47 19.17
CA MET A 190 3.08 11.48 20.08
C MET A 190 4.04 11.01 21.18
N PHE A 191 5.36 11.15 21.02
CA PHE A 191 6.32 10.77 22.05
C PHE A 191 6.37 11.82 23.16
N GLU A 192 6.53 13.12 22.85
CA GLU A 192 6.42 14.18 23.86
C GLU A 192 5.10 14.10 24.64
N PHE A 193 3.99 13.82 23.93
CA PHE A 193 2.68 13.70 24.55
C PHE A 193 2.56 12.46 25.46
N LEU A 194 3.36 11.41 25.24
CA LEU A 194 3.49 10.29 26.18
C LEU A 194 4.32 10.67 27.40
N GLU A 195 5.40 11.43 27.24
CA GLU A 195 6.24 11.90 28.35
C GLU A 195 5.43 12.83 29.28
N TYR A 196 4.77 13.85 28.72
CA TYR A 196 3.75 14.64 29.43
C TYR A 196 2.64 13.80 30.09
N SER A 197 2.25 12.68 29.48
CA SER A 197 1.23 11.81 30.05
C SER A 197 1.74 10.96 31.22
N LEU A 198 3.06 10.81 31.35
CA LEU A 198 3.72 9.82 32.21
C LEU A 198 4.78 10.43 33.16
N GLU A 199 4.94 11.75 33.20
CA GLU A 199 5.76 12.49 34.19
C GLU A 199 5.44 12.08 35.64
N HIS A 200 4.17 11.80 35.92
CA HIS A 200 3.69 11.33 37.22
C HIS A 200 4.05 9.86 37.54
N GLN A 201 4.60 9.12 36.58
CA GLN A 201 5.14 7.76 36.76
C GLN A 201 6.67 7.76 36.78
N LEU A 202 7.32 8.58 35.96
CA LEU A 202 8.78 8.71 35.90
C LEU A 202 9.20 10.19 35.94
N PRO A 203 9.86 10.67 37.01
CA PRO A 203 10.37 12.05 37.10
C PRO A 203 11.31 12.46 35.97
N ASN A 204 11.95 11.50 35.29
CA ASN A 204 12.76 11.72 34.09
C ASN A 204 11.96 12.27 32.88
N PHE A 205 10.63 12.24 32.91
CA PHE A 205 9.76 12.81 31.86
C PHE A 205 9.16 14.17 32.25
N SER A 206 9.43 14.67 33.47
CA SER A 206 9.05 16.02 33.85
C SER A 206 10.08 16.99 33.28
N GLU A 207 9.77 17.61 32.15
CA GLU A 207 10.63 18.60 31.49
C GLU A 207 9.88 19.91 31.23
N CYS A 208 10.58 20.94 30.78
CA CYS A 208 9.96 22.25 30.63
C CYS A 208 9.10 22.32 29.38
N TRP A 209 8.00 23.08 29.43
CA TRP A 209 7.05 23.16 28.31
C TRP A 209 7.67 23.64 26.98
N TRP A 210 8.78 24.37 27.06
CA TRP A 210 9.54 24.83 25.92
C TRP A 210 10.66 23.86 25.49
N ASP A 211 11.04 22.86 26.30
CA ASP A 211 11.84 21.72 25.84
C ASP A 211 10.98 20.96 24.82
N HIS A 212 10.01 20.16 25.30
CA HIS A 212 9.10 19.36 24.47
C HIS A 212 8.63 20.04 23.18
N TRP A 213 7.99 21.22 23.29
CA TRP A 213 7.32 21.85 22.15
C TRP A 213 8.22 22.72 21.26
N ILE A 214 9.33 23.26 21.78
CA ILE A 214 10.18 24.19 21.01
C ILE A 214 11.57 23.60 20.79
N MET A 215 12.26 23.14 21.84
CA MET A 215 13.54 22.46 21.69
C MET A 215 13.35 21.17 20.90
N ASP A 216 12.48 20.26 21.34
CA ASP A 216 12.48 18.92 20.78
C ASP A 216 11.62 18.80 19.52
N VAL A 217 10.29 18.99 19.57
CA VAL A 217 9.44 18.88 18.36
C VAL A 217 9.90 19.77 17.21
N ILE A 218 10.24 21.03 17.48
CA ILE A 218 10.51 22.03 16.43
C ILE A 218 11.99 22.07 16.04
N LEU A 219 12.92 22.15 17.00
CA LEU A 219 14.35 22.25 16.70
C LEU A 219 15.01 20.89 16.53
N CYS A 220 15.23 20.10 17.58
CA CYS A 220 15.98 18.84 17.54
C CYS A 220 15.34 17.81 16.59
N ASN A 221 14.09 17.44 16.87
CA ASN A 221 13.36 16.40 16.17
C ASN A 221 12.99 16.88 14.76
N GLY A 222 12.42 18.09 14.65
CA GLY A 222 12.03 18.71 13.39
C GLY A 222 13.19 18.90 12.40
N LEU A 223 14.34 19.43 12.85
CA LEU A 223 15.52 19.56 12.00
C LEU A 223 16.16 18.20 11.70
N GLY A 224 16.18 17.26 12.66
CA GLY A 224 16.64 15.90 12.45
C GLY A 224 15.87 15.19 11.33
N ILE A 225 14.53 15.26 11.37
CA ILE A 225 13.63 14.74 10.33
C ILE A 225 13.85 15.46 8.99
N TYR A 226 13.98 16.79 8.99
CA TYR A 226 14.28 17.55 7.77
C TYR A 226 15.60 17.11 7.12
N CYS A 227 16.67 17.01 7.90
CA CYS A 227 18.00 16.56 7.45
C CYS A 227 17.97 15.10 6.97
N GLY A 228 17.21 14.22 7.63
CA GLY A 228 16.97 12.85 7.20
C GLY A 228 16.26 12.80 5.85
N MET A 229 15.14 13.50 5.69
CA MET A 229 14.38 13.55 4.44
C MET A 229 15.16 14.21 3.28
N LYS A 230 15.98 15.23 3.55
CA LYS A 230 16.93 15.80 2.58
C LYS A 230 17.99 14.79 2.15
N THR A 231 18.54 14.03 3.10
CA THR A 231 19.53 12.96 2.83
C THR A 231 18.92 11.85 1.98
N LEU A 232 17.71 11.38 2.32
CA LEU A 232 16.96 10.43 1.50
C LEU A 232 16.75 10.95 0.07
N SER A 233 16.39 12.22 -0.10
CA SER A 233 16.22 12.82 -1.42
C SER A 233 17.55 12.86 -2.20
N TRP A 234 18.64 13.33 -1.58
CA TRP A 234 19.98 13.40 -2.18
C TRP A 234 20.54 12.03 -2.58
N LEU A 235 20.23 10.98 -1.83
CA LEU A 235 20.64 9.61 -2.13
C LEU A 235 19.74 8.94 -3.19
N SER A 236 18.43 9.25 -3.20
CA SER A 236 17.49 8.74 -4.21
C SER A 236 17.76 9.27 -5.63
N LEU A 237 18.42 10.43 -5.77
CA LEU A 237 18.72 11.07 -7.05
C LEU A 237 20.04 10.60 -7.71
N LYS A 238 20.75 9.63 -7.12
CA LYS A 238 22.06 9.19 -7.61
C LYS A 238 21.99 7.86 -8.35
N THR A 239 22.15 7.92 -9.68
CA THR A 239 22.62 6.76 -10.45
C THR A 239 24.08 6.46 -10.11
N TYR A 240 24.34 5.21 -9.71
CA TYR A 240 25.67 4.73 -9.40
C TYR A 240 26.12 3.69 -10.43
N LYS A 241 27.20 3.97 -11.16
CA LYS A 241 27.93 2.93 -11.90
C LYS A 241 28.83 2.18 -10.92
N TRP A 242 28.47 0.94 -10.58
CA TRP A 242 29.25 0.11 -9.68
C TRP A 242 30.26 -0.73 -10.47
N GLN A 243 31.54 -0.37 -10.43
CA GLN A 243 32.66 -1.21 -10.88
C GLN A 243 33.26 -1.97 -9.69
N GLY A 244 33.52 -3.28 -9.80
CA GLY A 244 34.18 -4.07 -8.75
C GLY A 244 35.46 -3.41 -8.19
N LEU A 245 35.74 -3.60 -6.89
CA LEU A 245 36.77 -2.89 -6.14
C LEU A 245 38.18 -2.99 -6.76
N TRP A 246 38.47 -4.12 -7.41
CA TRP A 246 39.72 -4.41 -8.11
C TRP A 246 39.89 -3.59 -9.40
N ASN A 247 38.79 -3.22 -10.05
CA ASN A 247 38.77 -2.45 -11.31
C ASN A 247 38.91 -0.93 -11.10
N ILE A 248 39.13 -0.48 -9.86
CA ILE A 248 39.30 0.94 -9.52
C ILE A 248 40.80 1.22 -9.32
N PRO A 249 41.49 1.95 -10.22
CA PRO A 249 42.95 2.11 -10.17
C PRO A 249 43.45 3.04 -9.06
N THR A 250 42.61 3.91 -8.48
CA THR A 250 43.05 4.91 -7.50
C THR A 250 42.65 4.55 -6.07
N TYR A 251 43.56 4.73 -5.10
CA TYR A 251 43.27 4.53 -3.67
C TYR A 251 42.12 5.42 -3.17
N LYS A 252 42.05 6.69 -3.61
CA LYS A 252 40.93 7.60 -3.32
C LYS A 252 39.60 7.08 -3.89
N GLY A 253 39.64 6.42 -5.05
CA GLY A 253 38.49 5.71 -5.64
C GLY A 253 38.08 4.49 -4.83
N LYS A 254 39.03 3.64 -4.40
CA LYS A 254 38.78 2.47 -3.56
C LYS A 254 38.21 2.85 -2.19
N MET A 255 38.78 3.85 -1.51
CA MET A 255 38.26 4.36 -0.24
C MET A 255 36.85 4.93 -0.40
N LYS A 256 36.60 5.70 -1.48
CA LYS A 256 35.25 6.17 -1.83
C LYS A 256 34.28 5.00 -2.07
N ARG A 257 34.68 3.96 -2.80
CA ARG A 257 33.87 2.74 -3.04
C ARG A 257 33.51 2.04 -1.72
N ILE A 258 34.45 1.93 -0.78
CA ILE A 258 34.22 1.35 0.55
C ILE A 258 33.21 2.18 1.34
N VAL A 259 33.40 3.50 1.44
CA VAL A 259 32.45 4.39 2.15
C VAL A 259 31.04 4.31 1.53
N PHE A 260 30.92 4.31 0.19
CA PHE A 260 29.62 4.16 -0.47
C PHE A 260 29.03 2.73 -0.40
N GLN A 261 29.79 1.70 0.00
CA GLN A 261 29.27 0.35 0.22
C GLN A 261 28.33 0.27 1.44
N PHE A 262 28.47 1.18 2.40
CA PHE A 262 27.54 1.34 3.53
C PHE A 262 26.22 2.02 3.13
N THR A 263 26.01 2.35 1.85
CA THR A 263 24.70 2.83 1.36
C THR A 263 23.84 1.66 0.85
N PRO A 264 22.53 1.63 1.19
CA PRO A 264 21.53 0.74 0.63
C PRO A 264 21.58 0.62 -0.90
N TYR A 265 21.27 -0.57 -1.40
CA TYR A 265 21.26 -0.89 -2.84
C TYR A 265 20.30 0.00 -3.63
N SER A 266 19.13 0.31 -3.06
CA SER A 266 18.15 1.23 -3.62
C SER A 266 17.49 2.09 -2.53
N TRP A 267 17.45 3.39 -2.75
CA TRP A 267 16.80 4.36 -1.85
C TRP A 267 15.33 4.57 -2.23
N VAL A 268 14.56 3.48 -2.16
CA VAL A 268 13.11 3.49 -2.35
C VAL A 268 12.44 4.28 -1.22
N LYS A 269 11.62 5.27 -1.59
CA LYS A 269 10.72 6.00 -0.69
C LYS A 269 9.49 5.14 -0.39
N PHE A 270 9.06 5.06 0.86
CA PHE A 270 7.93 4.23 1.26
C PHE A 270 6.61 5.00 1.09
N GLU A 271 5.88 4.76 -0.02
CA GLU A 271 4.54 5.34 -0.23
C GLU A 271 3.48 4.56 0.59
N TRP A 272 3.52 4.67 1.93
CA TRP A 272 2.65 3.93 2.86
C TRP A 272 1.16 4.02 2.55
N LYS A 273 0.69 5.20 2.11
CA LYS A 273 -0.71 5.51 1.79
C LYS A 273 -1.69 5.04 2.89
N PRO A 274 -1.53 5.46 4.16
CA PRO A 274 -2.32 4.96 5.29
C PRO A 274 -3.83 5.06 5.05
N ALA A 275 -4.30 6.18 4.52
CA ALA A 275 -5.72 6.44 4.23
C ALA A 275 -6.28 5.71 2.98
N SER A 276 -5.57 4.74 2.39
CA SER A 276 -6.02 4.04 1.17
C SER A 276 -7.06 2.94 1.46
N SER A 277 -6.81 2.09 2.46
CA SER A 277 -7.70 1.01 2.89
C SER A 277 -7.67 0.87 4.41
N LEU A 278 -8.75 0.35 5.01
CA LEU A 278 -8.83 0.17 6.46
C LEU A 278 -7.70 -0.75 6.98
N ARG A 279 -7.30 -1.78 6.22
CA ARG A 279 -6.15 -2.64 6.56
C ARG A 279 -4.83 -1.86 6.61
N ARG A 280 -4.55 -0.98 5.63
CA ARG A 280 -3.32 -0.16 5.65
C ARG A 280 -3.34 0.92 6.72
N TRP A 281 -4.52 1.47 7.03
CA TRP A 281 -4.70 2.40 8.15
C TRP A 281 -4.36 1.74 9.50
N LEU A 282 -5.04 0.63 9.82
CA LEU A 282 -4.81 -0.11 11.07
C LEU A 282 -3.37 -0.62 11.18
N ALA A 283 -2.76 -1.05 10.07
CA ALA A 283 -1.34 -1.44 10.04
C ALA A 283 -0.40 -0.26 10.37
N VAL A 284 -0.60 0.94 9.80
CA VAL A 284 0.22 2.12 10.14
C VAL A 284 0.02 2.55 11.60
N CYS A 285 -1.22 2.53 12.12
CA CYS A 285 -1.46 2.76 13.54
C CYS A 285 -0.74 1.75 14.44
N GLY A 286 -0.73 0.46 14.06
CA GLY A 286 -0.01 -0.59 14.77
C GLY A 286 1.52 -0.41 14.73
N ILE A 287 2.08 0.03 13.61
CA ILE A 287 3.52 0.34 13.50
C ILE A 287 3.89 1.54 14.39
N ILE A 288 3.07 2.60 14.39
CA ILE A 288 3.26 3.76 15.27
C ILE A 288 3.21 3.34 16.75
N PHE A 289 2.24 2.50 17.14
CA PHE A 289 2.14 1.96 18.49
C PHE A 289 3.39 1.15 18.89
N VAL A 290 3.87 0.24 18.04
CA VAL A 290 5.08 -0.56 18.31
C VAL A 290 6.33 0.31 18.41
N PHE A 291 6.43 1.40 17.62
CA PHE A 291 7.51 2.38 17.77
C PHE A 291 7.47 3.10 19.12
N LEU A 292 6.32 3.70 19.47
CA LEU A 292 6.17 4.42 20.72
C LEU A 292 6.39 3.51 21.94
N LEU A 293 5.94 2.25 21.88
CA LEU A 293 6.20 1.26 22.93
C LEU A 293 7.69 0.88 23.02
N ALA A 294 8.38 0.67 21.90
CA ALA A 294 9.82 0.38 21.89
C ALA A 294 10.67 1.56 22.41
N GLU A 295 10.24 2.80 22.15
CA GLU A 295 10.88 4.00 22.67
C GLU A 295 10.59 4.15 24.18
N LEU A 296 9.33 3.98 24.62
CA LEU A 296 8.95 4.01 26.03
C LEU A 296 9.67 2.96 26.88
N ASN A 297 9.78 1.72 26.37
CA ASN A 297 10.55 0.63 27.00
C ASN A 297 11.99 1.05 27.34
N THR A 298 12.61 1.96 26.58
CA THR A 298 13.97 2.47 26.87
C THR A 298 14.05 3.12 28.25
N PHE A 299 13.02 3.87 28.63
CA PHE A 299 12.97 4.65 29.87
C PHE A 299 12.51 3.80 31.06
N TYR A 300 11.55 2.91 30.83
CA TYR A 300 11.11 2.01 31.89
C TYR A 300 12.14 0.91 32.19
N LEU A 301 12.81 0.31 31.19
CA LEU A 301 13.85 -0.70 31.45
C LEU A 301 15.06 -0.11 32.20
N LYS A 302 15.50 1.11 31.88
CA LYS A 302 16.61 1.76 32.60
C LYS A 302 16.25 2.03 34.07
N PHE A 303 15.03 2.48 34.33
CA PHE A 303 14.49 2.67 35.69
C PHE A 303 14.35 1.34 36.43
N VAL A 304 13.63 0.38 35.85
CA VAL A 304 13.32 -0.93 36.44
C VAL A 304 14.57 -1.73 36.81
N LEU A 305 15.59 -1.77 35.94
CA LEU A 305 16.81 -2.55 36.14
C LEU A 305 17.95 -1.75 36.81
N TRP A 306 17.71 -0.50 37.20
CA TRP A 306 18.71 0.43 37.75
C TRP A 306 19.96 0.58 36.83
N MET A 307 19.72 0.93 35.58
CA MET A 307 20.77 1.32 34.62
C MET A 307 20.83 2.85 34.49
N PRO A 308 21.97 3.51 34.76
CA PRO A 308 22.13 4.95 34.54
C PRO A 308 21.81 5.35 33.08
N PRO A 309 21.27 6.55 32.81
CA PRO A 309 20.99 7.01 31.43
C PRO A 309 22.23 7.01 30.52
N GLU A 310 23.39 7.36 31.08
CA GLU A 310 24.69 7.38 30.40
C GLU A 310 25.31 5.97 30.19
N HIS A 311 24.71 4.92 30.76
CA HIS A 311 25.31 3.58 30.74
C HIS A 311 25.31 2.98 29.33
N TYR A 312 26.44 2.37 28.92
CA TYR A 312 26.62 1.88 27.55
C TYR A 312 25.60 0.83 27.11
N LEU A 313 24.94 0.12 28.03
CA LEU A 313 23.84 -0.80 27.70
C LEU A 313 22.63 -0.06 27.09
N VAL A 314 22.32 1.15 27.55
CA VAL A 314 21.25 2.00 26.98
C VAL A 314 21.62 2.39 25.56
N LEU A 315 22.86 2.84 25.34
CA LEU A 315 23.39 3.16 24.01
C LEU A 315 23.44 1.94 23.07
N LEU A 316 23.87 0.77 23.57
CA LEU A 316 23.87 -0.48 22.78
C LEU A 316 22.46 -0.89 22.36
N ARG A 317 21.45 -0.71 23.22
CA ARG A 317 20.04 -0.94 22.86
C ARG A 317 19.56 0.01 21.77
N LEU A 318 19.91 1.31 21.85
CA LEU A 318 19.61 2.27 20.78
C LEU A 318 20.28 1.89 19.45
N VAL A 319 21.56 1.51 19.47
CA VAL A 319 22.30 1.03 18.29
C VAL A 319 21.70 -0.26 17.72
N PHE A 320 21.25 -1.18 18.57
CA PHE A 320 20.53 -2.39 18.16
C PHE A 320 19.24 -2.02 17.39
N PHE A 321 18.34 -1.23 17.98
CA PHE A 321 17.07 -0.85 17.36
C PHE A 321 17.25 -0.08 16.03
N VAL A 322 18.25 0.80 15.91
CA VAL A 322 18.59 1.47 14.64
C VAL A 322 18.97 0.46 13.54
N ASN A 323 19.67 -0.62 13.87
CA ASN A 323 20.08 -1.64 12.89
C ASN A 323 18.94 -2.58 12.52
N VAL A 324 18.24 -3.18 13.51
CA VAL A 324 17.19 -4.17 13.24
C VAL A 324 15.90 -3.53 12.73
N GLY A 325 15.55 -2.35 13.24
CA GLY A 325 14.34 -1.61 12.85
C GLY A 325 14.34 -1.20 11.37
N GLY A 326 15.51 -0.87 10.81
CA GLY A 326 15.66 -0.60 9.38
C GLY A 326 15.29 -1.80 8.50
N VAL A 327 15.65 -3.01 8.93
CA VAL A 327 15.29 -4.26 8.22
C VAL A 327 13.82 -4.59 8.45
N ALA A 328 13.35 -4.54 9.70
CA ALA A 328 11.97 -4.80 10.08
C ALA A 328 10.98 -3.89 9.32
N MET A 329 11.26 -2.59 9.22
CA MET A 329 10.42 -1.64 8.47
C MET A 329 10.38 -1.94 6.98
N ARG A 330 11.47 -2.47 6.40
CA ARG A 330 11.46 -2.92 5.00
C ARG A 330 10.61 -4.19 4.82
N GLU A 331 10.73 -5.15 5.73
CA GLU A 331 9.92 -6.38 5.72
C GLU A 331 8.42 -6.09 5.91
N ILE A 332 8.07 -5.17 6.81
CA ILE A 332 6.68 -4.72 7.05
C ILE A 332 6.13 -4.02 5.81
N TYR A 333 6.91 -3.13 5.16
CA TYR A 333 6.49 -2.48 3.92
C TYR A 333 6.20 -3.51 2.82
N ASP A 334 7.09 -4.48 2.61
CA ASP A 334 6.91 -5.52 1.59
C ASP A 334 5.76 -6.51 1.91
N PHE A 335 5.42 -6.71 3.20
CA PHE A 335 4.22 -7.44 3.63
C PHE A 335 2.92 -6.64 3.44
N MET A 336 2.98 -5.31 3.53
CA MET A 336 1.83 -4.42 3.30
C MET A 336 1.56 -4.14 1.81
N ASP A 337 2.57 -4.22 0.95
CA ASP A 337 2.44 -3.98 -0.49
C ASP A 337 2.06 -5.22 -1.32
N ASP A 338 2.05 -6.41 -0.71
CA ASP A 338 1.68 -7.65 -1.39
C ASP A 338 0.14 -7.81 -1.56
N PRO A 339 -0.36 -8.03 -2.80
CA PRO A 339 -1.79 -8.19 -3.07
C PRO A 339 -2.36 -9.56 -2.69
N THR A 340 -1.53 -10.59 -2.49
CA THR A 340 -1.95 -11.98 -2.28
C THR A 340 -2.02 -12.42 -0.82
N PHE A 341 -1.48 -11.62 0.11
CA PHE A 341 -1.53 -11.81 1.58
C PHE A 341 -0.91 -13.10 2.16
N HIS A 342 -0.64 -14.15 1.37
CA HIS A 342 -0.10 -15.43 1.84
C HIS A 342 1.38 -15.41 2.27
N LYS A 343 2.05 -14.24 2.24
CA LYS A 343 3.41 -14.10 2.79
C LYS A 343 3.36 -14.03 4.31
N LYS A 344 4.21 -14.84 4.96
CA LYS A 344 4.50 -14.70 6.40
C LYS A 344 5.15 -13.33 6.67
N LEU A 345 4.95 -12.79 7.88
CA LEU A 345 5.71 -11.63 8.33
C LEU A 345 7.22 -11.93 8.28
N GLY A 346 8.03 -10.93 7.95
CA GLY A 346 9.48 -11.08 7.87
C GLY A 346 10.12 -11.45 9.21
N GLN A 347 11.30 -12.07 9.15
CA GLN A 347 11.97 -12.65 10.31
C GLN A 347 12.46 -11.58 11.31
N GLN A 348 12.94 -10.42 10.84
CA GLN A 348 13.31 -9.31 11.71
C GLN A 348 12.06 -8.56 12.20
N ALA A 349 11.07 -8.35 11.34
CA ALA A 349 9.82 -7.72 11.74
C ALA A 349 9.07 -8.49 12.84
N TRP A 350 9.08 -9.83 12.78
CA TRP A 350 8.51 -10.68 13.82
C TRP A 350 9.34 -10.64 15.11
N LEU A 351 10.68 -10.76 15.03
CA LEU A 351 11.56 -10.70 16.21
C LEU A 351 11.51 -9.34 16.92
N VAL A 352 11.51 -8.22 16.19
CA VAL A 352 11.39 -6.87 16.79
C VAL A 352 10.04 -6.70 17.49
N ALA A 353 8.95 -7.23 16.93
CA ALA A 353 7.64 -7.19 17.59
C ALA A 353 7.59 -8.07 18.85
N ALA A 354 8.27 -9.23 18.85
CA ALA A 354 8.42 -10.07 20.04
C ALA A 354 9.23 -9.35 21.13
N ILE A 355 10.42 -8.83 20.78
CA ILE A 355 11.31 -8.09 21.68
C ILE A 355 10.58 -6.93 22.36
N THR A 356 9.91 -6.05 21.61
CA THR A 356 9.17 -4.92 22.19
C THR A 356 8.06 -5.38 23.15
N ALA A 357 7.43 -6.53 22.91
CA ALA A 357 6.44 -7.11 23.81
C ALA A 357 7.06 -7.75 25.05
N THR A 358 8.14 -8.52 24.92
CA THR A 358 8.87 -9.16 26.02
C THR A 358 9.50 -8.12 26.94
N GLU A 359 10.08 -7.05 26.39
CA GLU A 359 10.53 -5.87 27.14
C GLU A 359 9.41 -5.22 27.97
N PHE A 360 8.24 -4.99 27.37
CA PHE A 360 7.08 -4.42 28.07
C PHE A 360 6.59 -5.35 29.19
N LEU A 361 6.57 -6.67 28.96
CA LEU A 361 6.21 -7.67 29.98
C LEU A 361 7.20 -7.69 31.16
N ILE A 362 8.50 -7.46 30.93
CA ILE A 362 9.48 -7.30 32.01
C ILE A 362 9.14 -6.09 32.87
N VAL A 363 8.86 -4.93 32.25
CA VAL A 363 8.46 -3.71 32.96
C VAL A 363 7.20 -3.95 33.79
N VAL A 364 6.14 -4.49 33.19
CA VAL A 364 4.87 -4.81 33.86
C VAL A 364 5.05 -5.79 35.02
N LYS A 365 5.94 -6.78 34.90
CA LYS A 365 6.23 -7.72 35.98
C LYS A 365 7.03 -7.08 37.12
N TYR A 366 8.01 -6.22 36.79
CA TYR A 366 9.00 -5.77 37.76
C TYR A 366 8.58 -4.54 38.57
N ASP A 367 7.78 -3.64 38.00
CA ASP A 367 7.17 -2.54 38.74
C ASP A 367 5.70 -2.32 38.31
N PRO A 368 4.79 -3.19 38.78
CA PRO A 368 3.36 -3.00 38.56
C PRO A 368 2.81 -1.78 39.32
N TYR A 369 3.44 -1.34 40.41
CA TYR A 369 2.92 -0.24 41.22
C TYR A 369 2.92 1.06 40.42
N THR A 370 4.09 1.45 39.91
CA THR A 370 4.28 2.68 39.13
C THR A 370 3.39 2.71 37.89
N LEU A 371 3.20 1.58 37.21
CA LEU A 371 2.29 1.47 36.05
C LEU A 371 0.80 1.51 36.42
N THR A 372 0.41 1.13 37.64
CA THR A 372 -0.98 1.22 38.12
C THR A 372 -1.34 2.57 38.72
N LEU A 373 -0.40 3.53 38.76
CA LEU A 373 -0.70 4.91 39.10
C LEU A 373 -1.75 5.47 38.13
N SER A 374 -2.82 6.04 38.68
CA SER A 374 -3.92 6.57 37.89
C SER A 374 -3.49 7.84 37.13
N LEU A 375 -3.54 7.78 35.80
CA LEU A 375 -3.33 8.95 34.93
C LEU A 375 -4.12 10.16 35.45
N PRO A 376 -3.53 11.37 35.52
CA PRO A 376 -4.26 12.56 35.91
C PRO A 376 -5.52 12.78 35.06
N PHE A 377 -6.57 13.32 35.67
CA PHE A 377 -7.91 13.39 35.04
C PHE A 377 -7.90 14.17 33.72
N TYR A 378 -7.13 15.25 33.62
CA TYR A 378 -7.01 16.05 32.41
C TYR A 378 -6.29 15.28 31.27
N ILE A 379 -5.16 14.62 31.56
CA ILE A 379 -4.47 13.70 30.62
C ILE A 379 -5.43 12.60 30.15
N THR A 380 -6.20 12.01 31.06
CA THR A 380 -7.19 10.97 30.75
C THR A 380 -8.27 11.49 29.78
N GLN A 381 -8.79 12.71 30.01
CA GLN A 381 -9.73 13.36 29.10
C GLN A 381 -9.12 13.63 27.72
N CYS A 382 -7.86 14.07 27.64
CA CYS A 382 -7.15 14.29 26.38
C CYS A 382 -6.97 12.99 25.58
N TRP A 383 -6.58 11.89 26.21
CA TRP A 383 -6.48 10.58 25.55
C TRP A 383 -7.85 10.06 25.07
N ILE A 384 -8.90 10.16 25.90
CA ILE A 384 -10.26 9.77 25.50
C ILE A 384 -10.73 10.59 24.29
N LEU A 385 -10.51 11.91 24.29
CA LEU A 385 -10.84 12.78 23.16
C LEU A 385 -10.04 12.41 21.90
N GLY A 386 -8.74 12.16 22.02
CA GLY A 386 -7.88 11.73 20.92
C GLY A 386 -8.33 10.40 20.31
N ILE A 387 -8.64 9.40 21.14
CA ILE A 387 -9.18 8.10 20.70
C ILE A 387 -10.53 8.28 20.01
N ILE A 388 -11.45 9.09 20.55
CA ILE A 388 -12.74 9.39 19.92
C ILE A 388 -12.56 10.08 18.56
N LEU A 389 -11.60 11.01 18.43
CA LEU A 389 -11.29 11.68 17.16
C LEU A 389 -10.74 10.70 16.13
N VAL A 390 -9.79 9.83 16.52
CA VAL A 390 -9.21 8.80 15.63
C VAL A 390 -10.27 7.78 15.20
N LEU A 391 -11.13 7.31 16.11
CA LEU A 391 -12.21 6.38 15.79
C LEU A 391 -13.28 7.04 14.90
N THR A 392 -13.72 8.26 15.23
CA THR A 392 -14.66 9.04 14.41
C THR A 392 -14.12 9.29 13.01
N TRP A 393 -12.84 9.68 12.88
CA TRP A 393 -12.19 9.87 11.57
C TRP A 393 -12.09 8.56 10.79
N THR A 394 -11.77 7.45 11.46
CA THR A 394 -11.70 6.11 10.85
C THR A 394 -13.07 5.67 10.32
N ALA A 395 -14.12 5.79 11.14
CA ALA A 395 -15.50 5.49 10.78
C ALA A 395 -15.98 6.37 9.62
N TRP A 396 -15.71 7.68 9.70
CA TRP A 396 -16.03 8.62 8.63
C TRP A 396 -15.31 8.27 7.32
N ARG A 397 -13.98 8.13 7.36
CA ARG A 397 -13.14 7.88 6.17
C ARG A 397 -13.52 6.60 5.47
N PHE A 398 -13.65 5.47 6.17
CA PHE A 398 -13.74 4.15 5.54
C PHE A 398 -15.16 3.61 5.38
N PHE A 399 -16.12 4.09 6.15
CA PHE A 399 -17.51 3.62 6.09
C PHE A 399 -18.44 4.72 5.58
N LEU A 400 -18.54 5.85 6.29
CA LEU A 400 -19.52 6.90 5.96
C LEU A 400 -19.22 7.62 4.65
N ARG A 401 -17.95 7.93 4.35
CA ARG A 401 -17.56 8.70 3.16
C ARG A 401 -17.89 7.96 1.87
N ASP A 402 -17.61 6.66 1.82
CA ASP A 402 -17.80 5.87 0.59
C ASP A 402 -19.28 5.42 0.43
N ILE A 403 -20.09 5.46 1.51
CA ILE A 403 -21.56 5.48 1.43
C ILE A 403 -22.05 6.85 0.91
N THR A 404 -21.54 7.96 1.44
CA THR A 404 -21.92 9.33 1.06
C THR A 404 -21.61 9.63 -0.41
N LEU A 405 -20.48 9.14 -0.92
CA LEU A 405 -20.11 9.26 -2.34
C LEU A 405 -21.06 8.44 -3.22
N ARG A 406 -21.37 7.19 -2.87
CA ARG A 406 -22.36 6.38 -3.60
C ARG A 406 -23.76 7.00 -3.56
N TYR A 407 -24.18 7.56 -2.43
CA TYR A 407 -25.46 8.27 -2.32
C TYR A 407 -25.49 9.56 -3.17
N LYS A 408 -24.39 10.32 -3.21
CA LYS A 408 -24.24 11.48 -4.10
C LYS A 408 -24.30 11.06 -5.58
N GLU A 409 -23.65 9.96 -5.96
CA GLU A 409 -23.66 9.50 -7.35
C GLU A 409 -25.03 8.96 -7.78
N ILE A 410 -25.70 8.16 -6.93
CA ILE A 410 -27.09 7.73 -7.15
C ILE A 410 -28.03 8.94 -7.25
N ARG A 411 -27.79 10.01 -6.47
CA ARG A 411 -28.55 11.26 -6.57
C ARG A 411 -28.24 12.00 -7.88
N ARG A 412 -26.97 12.02 -8.33
CA ARG A 412 -26.56 12.64 -9.60
C ARG A 412 -27.20 11.91 -10.79
N GLN A 413 -27.13 10.59 -10.83
CA GLN A 413 -27.79 9.74 -11.82
C GLN A 413 -29.31 9.93 -11.82
N LYS A 414 -29.95 10.07 -10.65
CA LYS A 414 -31.39 10.41 -10.56
C LYS A 414 -31.71 11.83 -11.04
N GLN A 415 -30.78 12.78 -10.94
CA GLN A 415 -30.95 14.13 -11.50
C GLN A 415 -30.68 14.16 -13.01
N GLU A 416 -29.70 13.41 -13.52
CA GLU A 416 -29.41 13.22 -14.94
C GLU A 416 -30.59 12.52 -15.64
N HIS A 417 -31.07 11.39 -15.11
CA HIS A 417 -32.23 10.68 -15.64
C HIS A 417 -33.53 11.52 -15.54
N LYS A 418 -33.67 12.38 -14.50
CA LYS A 418 -34.78 13.34 -14.47
C LYS A 418 -34.62 14.41 -15.55
N TYR A 419 -33.42 14.97 -15.72
CA TYR A 419 -33.14 15.98 -16.74
C TYR A 419 -33.37 15.43 -18.16
N GLU A 420 -32.99 14.18 -18.44
CA GLU A 420 -33.33 13.52 -19.71
C GLU A 420 -34.83 13.28 -19.87
N LYS A 421 -35.54 12.90 -18.81
CA LYS A 421 -37.01 12.75 -18.84
C LYS A 421 -37.71 14.08 -19.10
N ASP A 422 -37.30 15.14 -18.40
CA ASP A 422 -37.82 16.49 -18.54
C ASP A 422 -37.49 17.07 -19.94
N LYS A 423 -36.30 16.76 -20.49
CA LYS A 423 -35.87 17.07 -21.88
C LYS A 423 -36.66 16.31 -22.94
N CYS A 424 -37.01 15.05 -22.68
CA CYS A 424 -37.86 14.25 -23.56
C CYS A 424 -39.31 14.76 -23.57
N LEU A 425 -39.77 15.35 -22.45
CA LEU A 425 -41.05 16.06 -22.34
C LEU A 425 -41.01 17.47 -22.95
N SER A 426 -39.85 18.15 -22.99
CA SER A 426 -39.75 19.53 -23.49
C SER A 426 -39.61 19.68 -25.01
N ASN A 427 -39.65 18.58 -25.79
CA ASN A 427 -39.59 18.63 -27.26
C ASN A 427 -40.89 19.15 -27.92
N ALA A 428 -41.80 19.76 -27.16
CA ALA A 428 -43.08 20.30 -27.62
C ALA A 428 -43.40 21.70 -27.05
N ALA A 429 -42.39 22.57 -26.91
CA ALA A 429 -42.59 23.99 -26.59
C ALA A 429 -41.57 24.88 -27.31
N ALA A 430 -42.01 26.05 -27.79
CA ALA A 430 -41.16 27.03 -28.48
C ALA A 430 -40.35 27.91 -27.51
N ALA A 431 -39.27 28.53 -28.00
CA ALA A 431 -38.33 29.29 -27.17
C ALA A 431 -38.91 30.63 -26.62
N PRO A 432 -38.58 31.02 -25.37
CA PRO A 432 -39.02 32.27 -24.76
C PRO A 432 -38.19 33.50 -25.22
N PRO A 433 -38.67 34.74 -24.99
CA PRO A 433 -38.10 35.95 -25.60
C PRO A 433 -37.04 36.65 -24.71
N ARG A 434 -36.13 37.39 -25.36
CA ARG A 434 -34.91 38.00 -24.78
C ARG A 434 -35.08 39.13 -23.74
N TRP A 435 -36.26 39.34 -23.15
CA TRP A 435 -36.52 40.47 -22.26
C TRP A 435 -36.02 40.26 -20.81
N GLU A 436 -35.98 39.01 -20.34
CA GLU A 436 -35.65 38.66 -18.94
C GLU A 436 -34.25 39.17 -18.50
N ILE A 437 -33.28 39.19 -19.41
CA ILE A 437 -31.91 39.67 -19.15
C ILE A 437 -31.91 41.13 -18.66
N GLY A 438 -32.81 41.96 -19.19
CA GLY A 438 -32.97 43.35 -18.74
C GLY A 438 -33.53 43.45 -17.32
N LEU A 439 -34.42 42.53 -16.93
CA LEU A 439 -35.01 42.49 -15.59
C LEU A 439 -33.98 42.12 -14.53
N TYR A 440 -33.13 41.11 -14.80
CA TYR A 440 -32.03 40.74 -13.91
C TYR A 440 -30.96 41.83 -13.79
N ALA A 441 -30.62 42.51 -14.90
CA ALA A 441 -29.69 43.64 -14.87
C ALA A 441 -30.22 44.82 -14.04
N ALA A 442 -31.50 45.17 -14.19
CA ALA A 442 -32.15 46.21 -13.39
C ALA A 442 -32.20 45.85 -11.88
N GLY A 443 -32.52 44.60 -11.55
CA GLY A 443 -32.52 44.11 -10.17
C GLY A 443 -31.13 44.16 -9.51
N ALA A 444 -30.08 43.79 -10.25
CA ALA A 444 -28.70 43.88 -9.77
C ALA A 444 -28.26 45.32 -9.51
N LEU A 445 -28.58 46.26 -10.41
CA LEU A 445 -28.28 47.68 -10.23
C LEU A 445 -29.03 48.30 -9.04
N ALA A 446 -30.30 47.92 -8.83
CA ALA A 446 -31.08 48.36 -7.67
C ALA A 446 -30.45 47.86 -6.34
N LEU A 447 -30.04 46.59 -6.27
CA LEU A 447 -29.36 46.01 -5.10
C LEU A 447 -28.01 46.69 -4.80
N LEU A 448 -27.20 46.95 -5.84
CA LEU A 448 -25.95 47.69 -5.71
C LEU A 448 -26.18 49.12 -5.21
N GLY A 449 -27.21 49.81 -5.73
CA GLY A 449 -27.62 51.13 -5.24
C GLY A 449 -28.02 51.13 -3.76
N ILE A 450 -28.83 50.15 -3.33
CA ILE A 450 -29.23 49.98 -1.92
C ILE A 450 -28.02 49.68 -1.03
N THR A 451 -27.10 48.84 -1.49
CA THR A 451 -25.87 48.49 -0.74
C THR A 451 -24.95 49.72 -0.60
N ALA A 452 -24.76 50.48 -1.68
CA ALA A 452 -24.00 51.73 -1.64
C ALA A 452 -24.64 52.77 -0.70
N LEU A 453 -25.98 52.92 -0.72
CA LEU A 453 -26.68 53.85 0.17
C LEU A 453 -26.57 53.45 1.65
N ASN A 454 -26.59 52.14 1.95
CA ASN A 454 -26.38 51.63 3.30
C ASN A 454 -24.93 51.77 3.76
N LEU A 455 -23.94 51.52 2.90
CA LEU A 455 -22.52 51.78 3.20
C LEU A 455 -22.24 53.27 3.42
N TRP A 456 -22.87 54.16 2.63
CA TRP A 456 -22.75 55.61 2.80
C TRP A 456 -23.37 56.11 4.12
N LYS A 457 -24.49 55.52 4.56
CA LYS A 457 -25.04 55.73 5.91
C LYS A 457 -24.06 55.24 6.98
N LEU A 458 -23.56 54.01 6.85
CA LEU A 458 -22.60 53.39 7.78
C LEU A 458 -21.33 54.25 7.96
N TRP A 459 -20.87 54.90 6.89
CA TRP A 459 -19.70 55.79 6.90
C TRP A 459 -19.97 57.16 7.56
N ARG A 460 -21.23 57.63 7.62
CA ARG A 460 -21.60 58.90 8.28
C ARG A 460 -22.04 58.75 9.73
N SER A 461 -22.67 57.64 10.12
CA SER A 461 -23.08 57.38 11.50
C SER A 461 -22.07 56.49 12.22
N GLY A 462 -21.09 57.11 12.88
CA GLY A 462 -20.01 56.43 13.62
C GLY A 462 -20.46 55.77 14.94
N THR A 463 -21.40 54.84 14.87
CA THR A 463 -21.84 53.98 15.98
C THR A 463 -22.14 52.56 15.48
N TYR A 464 -21.90 51.56 16.32
CA TYR A 464 -22.10 50.14 15.96
C TYR A 464 -23.58 49.83 15.64
N PRO A 465 -23.87 49.02 14.60
CA PRO A 465 -25.20 48.48 14.38
C PRO A 465 -25.55 47.45 15.47
N ALA A 466 -26.82 47.43 15.87
CA ALA A 466 -27.39 46.48 16.82
C ALA A 466 -27.47 45.04 16.24
N PRO A 467 -27.78 44.01 17.07
CA PRO A 467 -27.82 42.61 16.62
C PRO A 467 -28.76 42.32 15.43
N SER A 468 -28.46 41.25 14.70
CA SER A 468 -29.25 40.74 13.57
C SER A 468 -30.74 40.62 13.92
N PRO A 469 -31.66 41.13 13.06
CA PRO A 469 -33.10 41.02 13.29
C PRO A 469 -33.70 39.65 12.93
N PHE A 470 -32.88 38.64 12.61
CA PHE A 470 -33.36 37.29 12.29
C PHE A 470 -32.69 36.22 13.17
N PRO A 471 -33.46 35.24 13.71
CA PRO A 471 -33.06 34.49 14.91
C PRO A 471 -32.62 33.04 14.61
N ASN A 472 -32.33 32.30 15.68
CA ASN A 472 -31.96 30.88 15.66
C ASN A 472 -33.00 29.99 14.94
N TYR A 473 -32.51 28.88 14.38
CA TYR A 473 -33.34 27.73 13.99
C TYR A 473 -34.07 27.17 15.22
N ASP A 474 -35.40 27.04 15.14
CA ASP A 474 -36.22 26.31 16.11
C ASP A 474 -37.35 25.52 15.41
N TYR A 475 -37.84 24.47 16.05
CA TYR A 475 -38.33 23.21 15.45
C TYR A 475 -39.76 23.26 14.82
N ARG A 476 -40.26 24.43 14.41
CA ARG A 476 -41.70 24.65 14.14
C ARG A 476 -42.28 24.20 12.79
N TYR A 477 -41.47 23.75 11.82
CA TYR A 477 -42.03 23.19 10.57
C TYR A 477 -42.77 21.85 10.78
N LEU A 478 -42.49 21.14 11.89
CA LEU A 478 -43.23 19.92 12.26
C LEU A 478 -44.52 20.22 13.03
N GLU A 479 -44.56 21.27 13.86
CA GLU A 479 -45.79 21.68 14.58
C GLU A 479 -46.90 22.14 13.63
N HIS A 480 -46.59 22.72 12.46
CA HIS A 480 -47.61 23.06 11.45
C HIS A 480 -48.11 21.83 10.65
N LYS A 481 -47.56 20.64 10.89
CA LYS A 481 -48.10 19.35 10.39
C LYS A 481 -48.75 18.52 11.49
N TYR A 482 -48.29 18.66 12.73
CA TYR A 482 -48.82 18.01 13.92
C TYR A 482 -48.92 19.04 15.05
N GLY A 483 -50.04 19.77 15.08
CA GLY A 483 -50.26 20.85 16.05
C GLY A 483 -50.38 20.32 17.47
N ALA A 484 -49.60 20.89 18.40
CA ALA A 484 -49.67 20.61 19.82
C ALA A 484 -49.72 21.92 20.62
N ALA A 485 -50.90 22.23 21.16
CA ALA A 485 -51.07 23.35 22.09
C ALA A 485 -52.06 22.94 23.20
N CYS A 486 -51.51 22.79 24.40
CA CYS A 486 -52.21 22.83 25.68
C CYS A 486 -51.61 24.03 26.46
N PRO A 487 -52.24 24.57 27.53
CA PRO A 487 -53.39 24.02 28.25
C PRO A 487 -54.49 25.05 28.62
N ASP A 488 -55.43 24.62 29.47
CA ASP A 488 -56.09 25.39 30.55
C ASP A 488 -57.04 26.56 30.18
N LEU A 489 -58.34 26.55 30.50
CA LEU A 489 -58.89 26.54 31.88
C LEU A 489 -60.43 26.36 31.96
N LYS A 490 -60.88 25.76 33.08
CA LYS A 490 -62.18 25.95 33.81
C LYS A 490 -63.53 25.54 33.18
N HIS A 491 -64.27 24.71 33.95
CA HIS A 491 -65.70 24.39 33.81
C HIS A 491 -66.64 25.61 33.92
N LYS A 492 -67.84 25.51 33.30
CA LYS A 492 -69.13 25.29 34.04
C LYS A 492 -70.40 25.15 33.17
N ARG A 493 -71.20 24.11 33.48
CA ARG A 493 -72.68 23.97 33.37
C ARG A 493 -73.36 24.03 31.97
N GLY A 494 -74.37 23.16 31.78
CA GLY A 494 -75.39 23.22 30.72
C GLY A 494 -76.66 23.98 31.16
N PRO A 495 -77.90 23.66 30.70
CA PRO A 495 -78.38 22.35 30.20
C PRO A 495 -79.14 22.40 28.83
N ALA A 496 -79.95 21.36 28.55
CA ALA A 496 -80.79 21.10 27.37
C ALA A 496 -82.16 21.88 27.41
N PRO A 497 -83.18 21.68 26.53
CA PRO A 497 -83.32 20.72 25.41
C PRO A 497 -83.91 21.27 24.08
N GLY A 498 -84.06 20.42 23.04
CA GLY A 498 -84.72 20.75 21.76
C GLY A 498 -85.11 19.51 20.94
N SER A 499 -86.39 19.37 20.61
CA SER A 499 -87.07 18.12 20.23
C SER A 499 -87.27 17.85 18.73
N GLN A 500 -87.19 16.56 18.31
CA GLN A 500 -87.97 15.91 17.20
C GLN A 500 -87.61 16.29 15.73
N LYS A 501 -87.81 15.47 14.68
CA LYS A 501 -88.34 14.08 14.52
C LYS A 501 -87.99 13.50 13.11
N VAL A 502 -87.92 12.15 12.96
CA VAL A 502 -88.36 11.31 11.78
C VAL A 502 -87.69 11.61 10.40
N LEU A 503 -87.15 10.67 9.60
CA LEU A 503 -86.94 9.20 9.57
C LEU A 503 -85.72 8.96 8.60
N ASP A 504 -85.30 7.84 7.97
CA ASP A 504 -85.51 6.36 7.86
C ASP A 504 -84.18 5.81 7.19
N LYS A 505 -83.78 4.53 7.02
CA LYS A 505 -84.24 3.18 7.41
C LYS A 505 -83.02 2.21 7.42
N THR A 506 -83.24 0.97 7.85
CA THR A 506 -82.49 -0.30 7.57
C THR A 506 -81.08 -0.30 6.93
N SER A 507 -80.08 -0.74 7.72
CA SER A 507 -79.39 -2.07 7.70
C SER A 507 -79.11 -2.84 6.37
N PRO A 508 -78.22 -3.87 6.33
CA PRO A 508 -77.18 -4.37 7.28
C PRO A 508 -75.74 -4.30 6.66
N VAL A 509 -74.56 -4.43 7.31
CA VAL A 509 -73.99 -5.22 8.46
C VAL A 509 -73.46 -6.64 8.09
N ARG A 510 -72.11 -6.87 8.13
CA ARG A 510 -71.34 -7.92 8.90
C ARG A 510 -69.97 -8.40 8.31
N ARG A 511 -68.96 -8.44 9.20
CA ARG A 511 -68.01 -9.57 9.53
C ARG A 511 -67.19 -10.35 8.47
N SER A 512 -65.87 -10.20 8.57
CA SER A 512 -64.82 -11.22 8.89
C SER A 512 -64.55 -12.50 8.06
N SER A 513 -63.25 -12.77 7.91
CA SER A 513 -62.52 -14.06 8.03
C SER A 513 -62.04 -14.83 6.79
N LEU A 514 -60.85 -15.43 6.94
CA LEU A 514 -60.30 -16.70 6.41
C LEU A 514 -60.28 -17.02 4.89
N ARG A 515 -59.04 -17.17 4.38
CA ARG A 515 -58.45 -18.22 3.48
C ARG A 515 -59.27 -18.98 2.41
N ALA A 516 -58.55 -19.30 1.33
CA ALA A 516 -58.71 -20.46 0.42
C ALA A 516 -59.92 -20.44 -0.56
N ASP A 517 -59.88 -21.02 -1.76
CA ASP A 517 -58.79 -21.54 -2.62
C ASP A 517 -59.29 -21.61 -4.10
N ASP A 518 -58.58 -22.33 -4.99
CA ASP A 518 -59.01 -22.98 -6.27
C ASP A 518 -58.88 -22.34 -7.68
N THR A 519 -57.83 -22.78 -8.40
CA THR A 519 -57.78 -23.72 -9.57
C THR A 519 -58.70 -23.60 -10.83
N PHE A 520 -58.06 -23.59 -12.03
CA PHE A 520 -58.54 -24.02 -13.40
C PHE A 520 -59.66 -23.19 -14.12
N GLU A 521 -59.84 -23.14 -15.47
CA GLU A 521 -59.08 -23.66 -16.65
C GLU A 521 -59.43 -22.92 -18.00
N SER A 522 -58.47 -22.84 -18.94
CA SER A 522 -58.61 -22.92 -20.44
C SER A 522 -59.18 -21.76 -21.33
N ILE A 523 -58.75 -21.78 -22.62
CA ILE A 523 -59.42 -21.27 -23.87
C ILE A 523 -59.55 -19.72 -24.02
N THR A 524 -59.25 -19.01 -25.14
CA THR A 524 -58.81 -19.30 -26.55
C THR A 524 -58.02 -18.11 -27.16
N GLU A 525 -57.20 -18.36 -28.20
CA GLU A 525 -56.79 -17.48 -29.35
C GLU A 525 -56.23 -16.05 -29.12
N LEU A 526 -55.33 -15.48 -29.93
CA LEU A 526 -54.88 -15.76 -31.31
C LEU A 526 -53.36 -16.10 -31.44
N GLY A 527 -52.96 -16.66 -32.60
CA GLY A 527 -51.57 -16.68 -33.08
C GLY A 527 -51.12 -15.33 -33.69
N SER A 528 -49.96 -15.16 -34.34
CA SER A 528 -48.97 -16.09 -34.96
C SER A 528 -47.61 -15.33 -35.07
N LEU A 529 -46.45 -15.84 -35.52
CA LEU A 529 -46.17 -16.88 -36.53
C LEU A 529 -44.79 -17.56 -36.33
N GLU A 530 -44.77 -18.87 -36.61
CA GLU A 530 -43.69 -19.83 -36.91
C GLU A 530 -42.28 -19.83 -36.29
N LEU A 531 -41.90 -21.06 -35.92
CA LEU A 531 -40.54 -21.59 -35.88
C LEU A 531 -40.15 -22.10 -37.29
N MET A 532 -38.93 -21.87 -37.76
CA MET A 532 -38.34 -22.65 -38.86
C MET A 532 -37.01 -23.27 -38.40
N SER A 533 -37.04 -24.57 -38.11
CA SER A 533 -35.83 -25.39 -37.98
C SER A 533 -35.34 -25.82 -39.36
N ARG A 534 -34.04 -26.12 -39.51
CA ARG A 534 -33.58 -27.47 -39.90
C ARG A 534 -32.06 -27.65 -39.93
N ASP A 535 -31.68 -28.92 -39.75
CA ASP A 535 -30.53 -29.63 -40.30
C ASP A 535 -29.10 -29.06 -40.12
N LEU A 536 -28.46 -29.46 -39.00
CA LEU A 536 -27.09 -29.98 -39.06
C LEU A 536 -27.06 -31.38 -38.42
N GLY A 537 -26.88 -32.40 -39.28
CA GLY A 537 -27.03 -33.80 -38.90
C GLY A 537 -25.91 -34.36 -38.03
N TRP A 538 -26.20 -35.44 -37.30
CA TRP A 538 -25.21 -36.17 -36.50
C TRP A 538 -24.44 -37.21 -37.34
N ALA A 539 -23.11 -37.23 -37.21
CA ALA A 539 -22.24 -38.34 -37.61
C ALA A 539 -20.90 -38.24 -36.84
N PRO A 540 -20.13 -39.34 -36.68
CA PRO A 540 -20.59 -40.51 -35.94
C PRO A 540 -19.50 -40.97 -34.94
N TYR A 541 -19.40 -40.30 -33.78
CA TYR A 541 -18.54 -40.76 -32.69
C TYR A 541 -19.30 -41.79 -31.83
N GLY A 542 -18.68 -42.95 -31.59
CA GLY A 542 -19.24 -44.03 -30.78
C GLY A 542 -19.40 -43.66 -29.29
N PRO A 543 -19.92 -44.59 -28.45
CA PRO A 543 -20.26 -44.30 -27.06
C PRO A 543 -19.01 -43.87 -26.25
N LEU A 544 -18.88 -42.55 -26.06
CA LEU A 544 -17.82 -41.94 -25.27
C LEU A 544 -17.97 -42.35 -23.80
N LYS A 545 -16.92 -42.94 -23.22
CA LYS A 545 -16.90 -43.31 -21.80
C LYS A 545 -16.91 -42.04 -20.94
N ARG A 546 -17.97 -41.82 -20.16
CA ARG A 546 -18.04 -40.73 -19.16
C ARG A 546 -16.93 -40.89 -18.12
N SER A 547 -16.08 -39.88 -17.98
CA SER A 547 -15.43 -39.57 -16.70
C SER A 547 -16.38 -38.69 -15.89
N VAL A 548 -16.81 -39.15 -14.72
CA VAL A 548 -17.77 -38.42 -13.87
C VAL A 548 -17.02 -37.63 -12.80
N SER A 549 -17.30 -36.33 -12.72
CA SER A 549 -17.03 -35.48 -11.56
C SER A 549 -18.27 -34.64 -11.33
N ALA A 550 -18.76 -34.58 -10.09
CA ALA A 550 -20.01 -33.92 -9.74
C ALA A 550 -19.79 -32.91 -8.59
N ASP A 551 -20.60 -31.85 -8.60
CA ASP A 551 -20.98 -30.95 -7.51
C ASP A 551 -19.85 -30.43 -6.59
N SER A 552 -19.48 -29.15 -6.59
CA SER A 552 -20.42 -28.03 -6.29
C SER A 552 -19.78 -26.65 -6.57
N LEU A 553 -20.52 -25.58 -6.30
CA LEU A 553 -20.11 -24.19 -6.53
C LEU A 553 -19.07 -23.66 -5.51
N SER A 554 -18.15 -22.84 -6.01
CA SER A 554 -17.17 -22.03 -5.26
C SER A 554 -16.26 -22.77 -4.27
N SER A 555 -15.16 -23.35 -4.78
CA SER A 555 -13.94 -23.57 -3.98
C SER A 555 -12.69 -23.49 -4.86
N VAL A 556 -11.56 -23.10 -4.26
CA VAL A 556 -10.22 -23.30 -4.84
C VAL A 556 -9.73 -24.68 -4.45
N SER A 557 -9.13 -25.41 -5.39
CA SER A 557 -8.48 -26.72 -5.24
C SER A 557 -9.35 -27.89 -4.73
N SER A 558 -9.58 -28.87 -5.60
CA SER A 558 -10.14 -30.19 -5.26
C SER A 558 -9.05 -31.18 -4.84
N LEU A 559 -8.57 -31.07 -3.59
CA LEU A 559 -7.75 -32.11 -2.95
C LEU A 559 -8.68 -33.19 -2.34
N GLY A 560 -9.13 -34.13 -3.18
CA GLY A 560 -9.97 -35.25 -2.79
C GLY A 560 -9.18 -36.55 -2.67
N ASN A 561 -9.15 -37.15 -1.48
CA ASN A 561 -8.35 -38.36 -1.21
C ASN A 561 -8.94 -39.59 -1.93
N SER A 562 -8.21 -40.15 -2.90
CA SER A 562 -8.64 -41.33 -3.69
C SER A 562 -7.49 -42.33 -3.85
N PHE A 563 -7.80 -43.63 -3.83
CA PHE A 563 -6.79 -44.68 -3.80
C PHE A 563 -6.13 -44.91 -5.18
N GLY A 564 -4.96 -44.31 -5.38
CA GLY A 564 -3.83 -45.03 -5.96
C GLY A 564 -3.78 -45.25 -7.48
N GLN A 565 -4.15 -44.26 -8.30
CA GLN A 565 -3.60 -44.14 -9.67
C GLN A 565 -3.80 -42.73 -10.26
N ASP A 566 -2.95 -41.77 -9.86
CA ASP A 566 -3.00 -40.40 -10.40
C ASP A 566 -2.21 -40.27 -11.71
N VAL A 567 -2.93 -40.05 -12.81
CA VAL A 567 -2.40 -39.40 -14.02
C VAL A 567 -3.21 -38.12 -14.23
N SER A 568 -2.64 -36.99 -13.82
CA SER A 568 -3.32 -35.69 -13.89
C SER A 568 -3.42 -35.21 -15.34
N VAL A 569 -4.55 -35.50 -16.02
CA VAL A 569 -4.78 -35.17 -17.44
C VAL A 569 -4.98 -33.67 -17.74
N GLY A 570 -4.58 -32.80 -16.81
CA GLY A 570 -4.57 -31.34 -16.92
C GLY A 570 -5.60 -30.62 -16.07
N GLN A 571 -5.65 -29.30 -16.25
CA GLN A 571 -6.45 -28.35 -15.47
C GLN A 571 -7.24 -27.43 -16.40
N VAL A 572 -8.41 -26.97 -15.93
CA VAL A 572 -9.29 -26.06 -16.66
C VAL A 572 -9.82 -24.99 -15.70
N GLU A 573 -9.68 -23.73 -16.08
CA GLU A 573 -10.19 -22.57 -15.35
C GLU A 573 -11.46 -22.03 -16.02
N VAL A 574 -12.55 -21.91 -15.26
CA VAL A 574 -13.86 -21.41 -15.73
C VAL A 574 -14.40 -20.37 -14.75
N ALA A 575 -14.90 -19.25 -15.27
CA ALA A 575 -15.67 -18.26 -14.52
C ALA A 575 -17.18 -18.48 -14.71
N LEU A 576 -17.94 -18.22 -13.65
CA LEU A 576 -19.40 -18.36 -13.60
C LEU A 576 -20.01 -17.08 -13.03
N GLU A 577 -20.87 -16.42 -13.79
CA GLU A 577 -21.55 -15.18 -13.37
C GLU A 577 -23.07 -15.29 -13.63
N TYR A 578 -23.91 -14.93 -12.65
CA TYR A 578 -25.36 -15.01 -12.78
C TYR A 578 -26.01 -13.63 -12.66
N GLU A 579 -26.62 -13.14 -13.75
CA GLU A 579 -27.34 -11.87 -13.73
C GLU A 579 -28.81 -12.07 -13.34
N ALA A 580 -29.10 -11.89 -12.06
CA ALA A 580 -30.45 -12.02 -11.49
C ALA A 580 -31.51 -11.07 -12.07
N ARG A 581 -31.12 -10.05 -12.85
CA ARG A 581 -32.07 -9.15 -13.57
C ARG A 581 -32.49 -9.70 -14.94
N ALA A 582 -31.64 -10.51 -15.57
CA ALA A 582 -31.90 -11.14 -16.86
C ALA A 582 -32.24 -12.64 -16.74
N ALA A 583 -32.13 -13.20 -15.53
CA ALA A 583 -32.18 -14.64 -15.25
C ALA A 583 -31.14 -15.46 -16.05
N ALA A 584 -30.02 -14.83 -16.43
CA ALA A 584 -29.00 -15.40 -17.30
C ALA A 584 -27.79 -15.91 -16.50
N LEU A 585 -27.34 -17.13 -16.82
CA LEU A 585 -26.08 -17.70 -16.31
C LEU A 585 -25.02 -17.65 -17.41
N HIS A 586 -23.99 -16.84 -17.20
CA HIS A 586 -22.81 -16.74 -18.06
C HIS A 586 -21.74 -17.73 -17.59
N VAL A 587 -21.25 -18.55 -18.53
CA VAL A 587 -20.19 -19.53 -18.30
C VAL A 587 -19.03 -19.20 -19.23
N THR A 588 -17.90 -18.78 -18.67
CA THR A 588 -16.76 -18.26 -19.43
C THR A 588 -15.54 -19.15 -19.18
N LEU A 589 -15.14 -19.92 -20.19
CA LEU A 589 -13.88 -20.67 -20.18
C LEU A 589 -12.70 -19.67 -20.22
N LEU A 590 -11.82 -19.71 -19.22
CA LEU A 590 -10.68 -18.81 -19.10
C LEU A 590 -9.43 -19.41 -19.75
N GLN A 591 -9.05 -20.63 -19.33
CA GLN A 591 -7.83 -21.29 -19.80
C GLN A 591 -7.89 -22.82 -19.58
N GLY A 592 -7.26 -23.59 -20.48
CA GLY A 592 -6.81 -24.96 -20.21
C GLY A 592 -5.29 -24.97 -19.99
N LYS A 593 -4.79 -25.81 -19.08
CA LYS A 593 -3.37 -25.86 -18.69
C LYS A 593 -2.94 -27.29 -18.42
N ASP A 594 -1.71 -27.63 -18.82
CA ASP A 594 -1.06 -28.94 -18.60
C ASP A 594 -1.93 -30.15 -19.02
N LEU A 595 -2.77 -29.97 -20.05
CA LEU A 595 -3.61 -31.02 -20.63
C LEU A 595 -2.72 -32.12 -21.23
N LEU A 596 -2.97 -33.39 -20.90
CA LEU A 596 -2.16 -34.49 -21.42
C LEU A 596 -2.48 -34.75 -22.89
N ASP A 597 -1.56 -34.38 -23.78
CA ASP A 597 -1.48 -35.00 -25.09
C ASP A 597 -1.18 -36.49 -24.92
N LYS A 598 -2.02 -37.35 -25.51
CA LYS A 598 -1.63 -38.72 -25.80
C LYS A 598 -0.73 -38.72 -27.03
N GLU A 599 0.30 -39.55 -27.02
CA GLU A 599 1.19 -39.79 -28.16
C GLU A 599 0.52 -40.61 -29.28
N ASP A 600 -0.58 -40.09 -29.83
CA ASP A 600 -1.26 -40.60 -31.03
C ASP A 600 -1.34 -39.48 -32.08
N ALA A 601 -0.91 -39.77 -33.31
CA ALA A 601 -0.68 -38.73 -34.31
C ALA A 601 -1.97 -38.14 -34.92
N ARG A 602 -2.09 -36.80 -34.86
CA ARG A 602 -3.20 -35.92 -35.31
C ARG A 602 -4.32 -35.72 -34.28
N PHE A 603 -4.03 -34.88 -33.28
CA PHE A 603 -5.06 -34.10 -32.57
C PHE A 603 -5.63 -33.02 -33.51
N GLU A 604 -6.83 -33.21 -34.04
CA GLU A 604 -7.44 -32.26 -34.99
C GLU A 604 -8.15 -31.07 -34.33
N SER A 605 -8.75 -31.23 -33.15
CA SER A 605 -9.20 -30.12 -32.29
C SER A 605 -9.46 -30.56 -30.85
N CYS A 606 -9.17 -29.68 -29.89
CA CYS A 606 -9.68 -29.80 -28.52
C CYS A 606 -11.04 -29.11 -28.42
N PHE A 607 -11.99 -29.71 -27.70
CA PHE A 607 -13.31 -29.11 -27.49
C PHE A 607 -13.88 -29.41 -26.10
N MET A 608 -14.72 -28.51 -25.61
CA MET A 608 -15.33 -28.58 -24.28
C MET A 608 -16.85 -28.48 -24.39
N ARG A 609 -17.55 -29.44 -23.79
CA ARG A 609 -19.01 -29.52 -23.75
C ARG A 609 -19.50 -29.08 -22.37
N LEU A 610 -20.37 -28.06 -22.34
CA LEU A 610 -21.06 -27.64 -21.13
C LEU A 610 -22.45 -28.29 -21.08
N SER A 611 -22.86 -28.83 -19.94
CA SER A 611 -24.17 -29.46 -19.76
C SER A 611 -24.70 -29.22 -18.36
N LEU A 612 -25.97 -28.80 -18.24
CA LEU A 612 -26.61 -28.54 -16.95
C LEU A 612 -27.35 -29.80 -16.47
N LEU A 613 -26.99 -30.26 -15.27
CA LEU A 613 -27.62 -31.37 -14.57
C LEU A 613 -28.82 -30.87 -13.73
N PRO A 614 -29.83 -31.72 -13.46
CA PRO A 614 -29.92 -33.16 -13.77
C PRO A 614 -30.33 -33.50 -15.20
N ALA A 615 -30.71 -32.53 -16.04
CA ALA A 615 -31.33 -32.77 -17.35
C ALA A 615 -30.36 -33.07 -18.52
N GLU A 616 -29.05 -33.09 -18.30
CA GLU A 616 -27.97 -33.21 -19.31
C GLU A 616 -28.09 -32.26 -20.52
N HIS A 617 -28.82 -31.15 -20.38
CA HIS A 617 -29.07 -30.22 -21.49
C HIS A 617 -27.76 -29.56 -21.95
N ILE A 618 -27.42 -29.71 -23.22
CA ILE A 618 -26.18 -29.18 -23.80
C ILE A 618 -26.33 -27.68 -24.01
N VAL A 619 -25.57 -26.87 -23.26
CA VAL A 619 -25.67 -25.40 -23.33
C VAL A 619 -24.68 -24.83 -24.36
N GLY A 620 -23.59 -25.54 -24.66
CA GLY A 620 -22.65 -25.13 -25.70
C GLY A 620 -21.48 -26.09 -25.91
N ILE A 621 -20.80 -25.90 -27.04
CA ILE A 621 -19.53 -26.55 -27.38
C ILE A 621 -18.52 -25.46 -27.75
N ALA A 622 -17.47 -25.31 -26.97
CA ALA A 622 -16.32 -24.49 -27.33
C ALA A 622 -15.29 -25.36 -28.04
N ARG A 623 -14.73 -24.91 -29.17
CA ARG A 623 -13.59 -25.53 -29.85
C ARG A 623 -12.40 -24.60 -29.77
N ASP A 624 -11.22 -25.15 -29.49
CA ASP A 624 -9.99 -24.38 -29.70
C ASP A 624 -9.72 -24.21 -31.20
N THR A 625 -9.31 -23.01 -31.59
CA THR A 625 -8.91 -22.68 -32.97
C THR A 625 -7.41 -22.48 -32.96
N ASN A 626 -6.68 -23.52 -33.35
CA ASN A 626 -5.25 -23.68 -33.12
C ASN A 626 -4.40 -22.66 -33.95
N LYS A 627 -4.28 -21.43 -33.42
CA LYS A 627 -3.73 -20.23 -34.09
C LYS A 627 -2.20 -20.20 -34.22
N ALA A 628 -1.55 -21.36 -34.28
CA ALA A 628 -0.10 -21.48 -34.44
C ALA A 628 0.40 -21.04 -35.84
N VAL A 629 -0.45 -21.22 -36.87
CA VAL A 629 -0.06 -21.18 -38.29
C VAL A 629 0.41 -19.79 -38.79
N ASP A 630 -0.13 -18.70 -38.24
CA ASP A 630 0.12 -17.33 -38.75
C ASP A 630 1.20 -16.52 -38.00
N THR A 631 2.01 -17.19 -37.17
CA THR A 631 3.07 -16.51 -36.40
C THR A 631 4.38 -16.38 -37.20
N VAL A 632 4.99 -15.19 -37.15
CA VAL A 632 6.19 -14.84 -37.95
C VAL A 632 7.35 -14.33 -37.08
N GLY A 633 7.44 -14.87 -35.86
CA GLY A 633 8.43 -14.51 -34.84
C GLY A 633 7.82 -13.77 -33.65
N GLU A 634 8.67 -13.36 -32.71
CA GLU A 634 8.25 -12.74 -31.45
C GLU A 634 9.03 -11.45 -31.16
N ILE A 635 8.37 -10.47 -30.54
CA ILE A 635 8.95 -9.19 -30.14
C ILE A 635 8.78 -8.96 -28.63
N LEU A 636 9.87 -8.56 -27.96
CA LEU A 636 9.88 -8.15 -26.56
C LEU A 636 9.68 -6.64 -26.47
N LEU A 637 8.58 -6.24 -25.85
CA LEU A 637 8.19 -4.84 -25.67
C LEU A 637 8.09 -4.52 -24.19
N SER A 638 8.53 -3.33 -23.80
CA SER A 638 8.33 -2.80 -22.45
C SER A 638 7.45 -1.55 -22.49
N LEU A 639 6.44 -1.50 -21.63
CA LEU A 639 5.46 -0.42 -21.56
C LEU A 639 5.43 0.20 -20.18
N SER A 640 5.45 1.52 -20.10
CA SER A 640 5.22 2.27 -18.86
C SER A 640 4.41 3.52 -19.12
N TYR A 641 3.37 3.78 -18.32
CA TYR A 641 2.64 5.04 -18.34
C TYR A 641 2.90 5.85 -17.06
N LEU A 642 3.19 7.15 -17.22
CA LEU A 642 3.39 8.11 -16.14
C LEU A 642 2.30 9.19 -16.22
N PRO A 643 1.21 9.08 -15.43
CA PRO A 643 0.09 10.03 -15.49
C PRO A 643 0.50 11.48 -15.17
N THR A 644 1.39 11.66 -14.19
CA THR A 644 1.85 12.98 -13.72
C THR A 644 2.63 13.78 -14.77
N ALA A 645 3.05 13.14 -15.87
CA ALA A 645 3.70 13.79 -17.01
C ALA A 645 2.98 13.49 -18.34
N GLU A 646 1.78 12.91 -18.28
CA GLU A 646 0.96 12.49 -19.44
C GLU A 646 1.78 11.75 -20.50
N ARG A 647 2.56 10.76 -20.05
CA ARG A 647 3.66 10.18 -20.83
C ARG A 647 3.59 8.66 -20.92
N LEU A 648 3.30 8.15 -22.12
CA LEU A 648 3.40 6.75 -22.48
C LEU A 648 4.79 6.47 -23.06
N THR A 649 5.50 5.47 -22.53
CA THR A 649 6.82 5.06 -23.03
C THR A 649 6.76 3.62 -23.48
N VAL A 650 7.20 3.38 -24.73
CA VAL A 650 7.23 2.08 -25.39
C VAL A 650 8.69 1.77 -25.73
N VAL A 651 9.33 0.86 -24.99
CA VAL A 651 10.69 0.41 -25.29
C VAL A 651 10.62 -0.83 -26.19
N VAL A 652 11.18 -0.72 -27.39
CA VAL A 652 11.43 -1.87 -28.25
C VAL A 652 12.74 -2.50 -27.78
N VAL A 653 12.66 -3.67 -27.15
CA VAL A 653 13.84 -4.31 -26.54
C VAL A 653 14.56 -5.14 -27.59
N LYS A 654 13.96 -6.24 -28.05
CA LYS A 654 14.52 -7.15 -29.06
C LYS A 654 13.43 -7.97 -29.74
N ALA A 655 13.75 -8.59 -30.87
CA ALA A 655 12.92 -9.62 -31.49
C ALA A 655 13.70 -10.94 -31.68
N LYS A 656 12.99 -12.04 -31.94
CA LYS A 656 13.57 -13.36 -32.22
C LYS A 656 12.69 -14.16 -33.18
N ASN A 657 13.25 -15.21 -33.78
CA ASN A 657 12.55 -16.17 -34.64
C ASN A 657 11.78 -15.50 -35.81
N LEU A 658 12.29 -14.39 -36.35
CA LEU A 658 11.62 -13.63 -37.41
C LEU A 658 11.62 -14.40 -38.73
N VAL A 659 10.45 -14.48 -39.39
CA VAL A 659 10.27 -15.23 -40.64
C VAL A 659 10.11 -14.28 -41.82
N TRP A 660 11.15 -14.21 -42.67
CA TRP A 660 11.23 -13.26 -43.79
C TRP A 660 10.44 -13.71 -45.04
N SER A 661 10.03 -12.72 -45.83
CA SER A 661 9.43 -12.94 -47.16
C SER A 661 10.49 -13.52 -48.13
N GLY A 662 10.08 -14.38 -49.05
CA GLY A 662 10.96 -14.92 -50.10
C GLY A 662 12.03 -15.91 -49.65
N GLY A 663 11.97 -16.44 -48.42
CA GLY A 663 12.88 -17.50 -47.96
C GLY A 663 14.27 -17.02 -47.54
N LYS A 664 14.47 -15.71 -47.34
CA LYS A 664 15.74 -15.16 -46.80
C LYS A 664 16.02 -15.69 -45.39
N VAL A 665 17.29 -16.00 -45.11
CA VAL A 665 17.76 -16.39 -43.76
C VAL A 665 17.96 -15.15 -42.87
N THR A 666 18.43 -14.05 -43.46
CA THR A 666 18.69 -12.77 -42.78
C THR A 666 18.04 -11.60 -43.52
N ALA A 667 17.94 -10.44 -42.86
CA ALA A 667 17.36 -9.22 -43.40
C ALA A 667 17.87 -7.99 -42.63
N ASP A 668 17.40 -6.80 -43.02
CA ASP A 668 17.64 -5.52 -42.35
C ASP A 668 16.40 -5.07 -41.54
N PRO A 669 16.17 -5.60 -40.31
CA PRO A 669 14.98 -5.32 -39.52
C PRO A 669 14.94 -3.92 -38.89
N PHE A 670 13.75 -3.32 -38.89
CA PHE A 670 13.38 -2.20 -38.04
C PHE A 670 11.92 -2.27 -37.58
N VAL A 671 11.59 -1.56 -36.49
CA VAL A 671 10.26 -1.59 -35.88
C VAL A 671 9.57 -0.24 -36.03
N LYS A 672 8.33 -0.25 -36.52
CA LYS A 672 7.42 0.88 -36.67
C LYS A 672 6.41 0.81 -35.52
N VAL A 673 6.40 1.79 -34.61
CA VAL A 673 5.39 1.90 -33.54
C VAL A 673 4.40 3.00 -33.91
N TYR A 674 3.14 2.62 -34.08
CA TYR A 674 2.02 3.54 -34.32
C TYR A 674 1.18 3.66 -33.05
N LEU A 675 0.80 4.88 -32.71
CA LEU A 675 -0.27 5.15 -31.75
C LEU A 675 -1.57 5.39 -32.54
N LEU A 676 -2.62 4.66 -32.17
CA LEU A 676 -3.94 4.67 -32.79
C LEU A 676 -4.99 5.21 -31.81
N GLN A 677 -5.95 5.95 -32.33
CA GLN A 677 -7.21 6.31 -31.66
C GLN A 677 -8.35 5.99 -32.64
N ASP A 678 -9.38 5.24 -32.22
CA ASP A 678 -10.47 4.78 -33.10
C ASP A 678 -9.99 4.12 -34.41
N GLY A 679 -8.89 3.35 -34.32
CA GLY A 679 -8.18 2.74 -35.46
C GLY A 679 -7.38 3.71 -36.35
N ARG A 680 -7.52 5.03 -36.17
CA ARG A 680 -6.82 6.07 -36.93
C ARG A 680 -5.43 6.32 -36.34
N LYS A 681 -4.41 6.45 -37.21
CA LYS A 681 -3.01 6.66 -36.81
C LYS A 681 -2.77 8.11 -36.39
N ILE A 682 -2.65 8.36 -35.08
CA ILE A 682 -2.39 9.70 -34.52
C ILE A 682 -0.90 10.01 -34.34
N SER A 683 -0.05 8.98 -34.19
CA SER A 683 1.40 9.16 -34.14
C SER A 683 2.16 7.95 -34.69
N LYS A 684 3.40 8.16 -35.14
CA LYS A 684 4.30 7.13 -35.66
C LYS A 684 5.72 7.42 -35.22
N LYS A 685 6.41 6.40 -34.68
CA LYS A 685 7.85 6.40 -34.43
C LYS A 685 8.49 5.14 -35.02
N LYS A 686 9.80 5.16 -35.27
CA LYS A 686 10.55 4.03 -35.82
C LYS A 686 11.88 3.85 -35.09
N THR A 687 12.39 2.63 -35.03
CA THR A 687 13.75 2.34 -34.55
C THR A 687 14.80 2.72 -35.60
N ALA A 688 16.08 2.62 -35.23
CA ALA A 688 17.15 2.35 -36.18
C ALA A 688 16.92 1.00 -36.89
N VAL A 689 17.56 0.84 -38.06
CA VAL A 689 17.68 -0.43 -38.77
C VAL A 689 18.87 -1.19 -38.17
N LYS A 690 18.69 -2.48 -37.88
CA LYS A 690 19.80 -3.42 -37.61
C LYS A 690 20.11 -4.12 -38.92
N ARG A 691 21.40 -4.42 -39.18
CA ARG A 691 21.84 -5.08 -40.42
C ARG A 691 22.11 -6.54 -40.18
N ASP A 692 21.67 -7.40 -41.10
CA ASP A 692 22.02 -8.82 -41.17
C ASP A 692 21.80 -9.60 -39.84
N ASP A 693 20.74 -9.26 -39.10
CA ASP A 693 20.50 -9.75 -37.73
C ASP A 693 19.15 -10.49 -37.62
N THR A 694 19.22 -11.79 -37.28
CA THR A 694 18.04 -12.66 -37.13
C THR A 694 17.31 -12.52 -35.79
N ASN A 695 17.97 -11.93 -34.78
CA ASN A 695 17.45 -11.78 -33.42
C ASN A 695 17.66 -10.34 -32.90
N PRO A 696 17.17 -9.32 -33.64
CA PRO A 696 17.64 -7.95 -33.54
C PRO A 696 17.37 -7.32 -32.17
N VAL A 697 18.45 -6.82 -31.56
CA VAL A 697 18.39 -6.08 -30.29
C VAL A 697 18.36 -4.58 -30.57
N PHE A 698 17.22 -3.95 -30.27
CA PHE A 698 16.97 -2.52 -30.47
C PHE A 698 17.38 -1.71 -29.25
N ASN A 699 16.77 -1.99 -28.09
CA ASN A 699 16.84 -1.22 -26.84
C ASN A 699 16.48 0.27 -27.03
N GLU A 700 15.48 0.57 -27.87
CA GLU A 700 15.09 1.92 -28.25
C GLU A 700 13.76 2.35 -27.61
N ALA A 701 13.77 3.46 -26.87
CA ALA A 701 12.62 3.98 -26.14
C ALA A 701 11.84 5.03 -26.96
N MET A 702 10.56 4.76 -27.23
CA MET A 702 9.64 5.64 -27.95
C MET A 702 8.64 6.27 -26.99
N ILE A 703 8.77 7.58 -26.79
CA ILE A 703 7.93 8.36 -25.87
C ILE A 703 6.79 9.02 -26.65
N PHE A 704 5.56 8.91 -26.15
CA PHE A 704 4.35 9.56 -26.65
C PHE A 704 3.73 10.43 -25.55
N SER A 705 3.28 11.64 -25.90
CA SER A 705 2.43 12.45 -25.02
C SER A 705 1.00 11.94 -25.16
N VAL A 706 0.41 11.51 -24.06
CA VAL A 706 -0.90 10.85 -23.99
C VAL A 706 -1.59 11.32 -22.71
N PRO A 707 -2.64 12.16 -22.81
CA PRO A 707 -3.40 12.56 -21.64
C PRO A 707 -4.08 11.39 -20.93
N ALA A 708 -4.20 11.46 -19.61
CA ALA A 708 -4.71 10.32 -18.83
C ALA A 708 -6.17 9.96 -19.15
N ILE A 709 -6.96 10.95 -19.61
CA ILE A 709 -8.38 10.78 -19.94
C ILE A 709 -8.64 9.99 -21.24
N VAL A 710 -7.76 10.08 -22.23
CA VAL A 710 -7.90 9.36 -23.53
C VAL A 710 -7.23 7.98 -23.54
N LEU A 711 -6.60 7.56 -22.43
CA LEU A 711 -5.80 6.34 -22.38
C LEU A 711 -6.61 5.05 -22.58
N GLN A 712 -7.93 5.09 -22.42
CA GLN A 712 -8.83 3.96 -22.70
C GLN A 712 -9.26 3.87 -24.18
N ASP A 713 -9.11 4.95 -24.96
CA ASP A 713 -9.52 5.02 -26.37
C ASP A 713 -8.34 4.74 -27.33
N LEU A 714 -7.15 4.52 -26.75
CA LEU A 714 -5.89 4.40 -27.47
C LEU A 714 -5.40 2.96 -27.58
N SER A 715 -4.77 2.65 -28.71
CA SER A 715 -4.08 1.38 -28.93
C SER A 715 -2.74 1.59 -29.63
N LEU A 716 -1.76 0.75 -29.31
CA LEU A 716 -0.48 0.67 -29.98
C LEU A 716 -0.56 -0.41 -31.06
N ARG A 717 -0.12 -0.07 -32.27
CA ARG A 717 0.20 -1.05 -33.32
C ARG A 717 1.71 -1.06 -33.54
N VAL A 718 2.36 -2.14 -33.14
CA VAL A 718 3.78 -2.36 -33.38
C VAL A 718 3.94 -3.24 -34.61
N THR A 719 4.81 -2.89 -35.53
CA THR A 719 4.99 -3.60 -36.81
C THR A 719 6.48 -3.74 -37.11
N VAL A 720 6.96 -4.97 -37.24
CA VAL A 720 8.31 -5.29 -37.71
C VAL A 720 8.33 -5.23 -39.23
N ALA A 721 9.43 -4.72 -39.77
CA ALA A 721 9.59 -4.41 -41.18
C ALA A 721 11.03 -4.64 -41.63
N GLU A 722 11.18 -5.00 -42.90
CA GLU A 722 12.46 -5.08 -43.60
C GLU A 722 12.73 -3.77 -44.33
N SER A 723 14.00 -3.34 -44.40
CA SER A 723 14.45 -2.26 -45.28
C SER A 723 14.98 -2.83 -46.59
N GLY A 724 14.20 -2.78 -47.67
CA GLY A 724 14.65 -3.20 -49.00
C GLY A 724 15.64 -2.22 -49.65
N GLU A 725 16.44 -2.71 -50.60
CA GLU A 725 17.47 -1.95 -51.31
C GLU A 725 16.87 -0.80 -52.13
N ASP A 726 15.67 -0.99 -52.70
CA ASP A 726 14.87 0.06 -53.39
C ASP A 726 14.33 1.16 -52.44
N GLY A 727 14.70 1.14 -51.15
CA GLY A 727 14.16 2.03 -50.11
C GLY A 727 12.70 1.74 -49.72
N ARG A 728 12.04 0.77 -50.38
CA ARG A 728 10.69 0.32 -50.06
C ARG A 728 10.73 -0.67 -48.90
N ALA A 729 9.96 -0.38 -47.83
CA ALA A 729 9.99 -1.16 -46.60
C ALA A 729 8.74 -2.03 -46.42
N ASP A 730 8.88 -3.34 -46.66
CA ASP A 730 7.82 -4.33 -46.44
C ASP A 730 7.52 -4.55 -44.94
N ASN A 731 6.40 -5.17 -44.60
CA ASN A 731 5.97 -5.40 -43.21
C ASN A 731 5.87 -6.90 -42.90
N THR A 732 6.87 -7.45 -42.25
CA THR A 732 6.97 -8.87 -41.88
C THR A 732 5.78 -9.33 -41.04
N GLY A 733 5.42 -8.54 -40.01
CA GLY A 733 4.34 -8.87 -39.09
C GLY A 733 4.10 -7.80 -38.03
N HIS A 734 3.01 -7.93 -37.29
CA HIS A 734 2.54 -6.91 -36.34
C HIS A 734 1.87 -7.49 -35.09
N VAL A 735 1.72 -6.63 -34.08
CA VAL A 735 0.89 -6.86 -32.88
C VAL A 735 0.08 -5.59 -32.56
N LEU A 736 -1.12 -5.80 -31.99
CA LEU A 736 -1.98 -4.77 -31.42
C LEU A 736 -2.01 -4.91 -29.90
N ILE A 737 -1.83 -3.80 -29.20
CA ILE A 737 -1.79 -3.71 -27.72
C ILE A 737 -2.67 -2.54 -27.30
N GLY A 738 -3.59 -2.75 -26.36
CA GLY A 738 -4.57 -1.73 -25.94
C GLY A 738 -5.85 -2.34 -25.37
N PRO A 739 -6.83 -1.53 -24.95
CA PRO A 739 -8.09 -2.02 -24.38
C PRO A 739 -8.91 -2.84 -25.38
N ALA A 740 -8.93 -2.43 -26.64
CA ALA A 740 -9.58 -3.12 -27.76
C ALA A 740 -8.70 -4.22 -28.43
N ALA A 741 -7.58 -4.60 -27.82
CA ALA A 741 -6.80 -5.76 -28.27
C ALA A 741 -7.42 -7.09 -27.77
N SER A 742 -6.83 -8.23 -28.13
CA SER A 742 -7.19 -9.55 -27.59
C SER A 742 -5.97 -10.32 -27.09
N GLY A 743 -6.17 -11.17 -26.08
CA GLY A 743 -5.11 -11.98 -25.47
C GLY A 743 -4.01 -11.13 -24.84
N MET A 744 -2.74 -11.51 -25.07
CA MET A 744 -1.58 -10.85 -24.47
C MET A 744 -1.48 -9.34 -24.75
N GLY A 745 -2.02 -8.86 -25.88
CA GLY A 745 -2.09 -7.42 -26.17
C GLY A 745 -2.97 -6.63 -25.19
N THR A 746 -4.03 -7.24 -24.67
CA THR A 746 -4.89 -6.66 -23.63
C THR A 746 -4.26 -6.84 -22.25
N THR A 747 -3.72 -8.04 -21.97
CA THR A 747 -3.06 -8.35 -20.69
C THR A 747 -1.87 -7.42 -20.42
N HIS A 748 -1.03 -7.15 -21.41
CA HIS A 748 0.13 -6.25 -21.29
C HIS A 748 -0.29 -4.81 -21.01
N TRP A 749 -1.34 -4.33 -21.68
CA TRP A 749 -1.91 -3.00 -21.45
C TRP A 749 -2.50 -2.88 -20.04
N ASN A 750 -3.30 -3.86 -19.62
CA ASN A 750 -3.91 -3.87 -18.29
C ASN A 750 -2.87 -3.98 -17.16
N GLN A 751 -1.78 -4.73 -17.36
CA GLN A 751 -0.66 -4.76 -16.42
C GLN A 751 0.08 -3.41 -16.34
N MET A 752 0.29 -2.72 -17.47
CA MET A 752 0.84 -1.35 -17.47
C MET A 752 -0.07 -0.36 -16.73
N LEU A 753 -1.40 -0.47 -16.90
CA LEU A 753 -2.39 0.34 -16.18
C LEU A 753 -2.45 0.01 -14.68
N ALA A 754 -2.24 -1.26 -14.29
CA ALA A 754 -2.19 -1.67 -12.89
C ALA A 754 -0.88 -1.25 -12.19
N THR A 755 0.23 -1.14 -12.93
CA THR A 755 1.57 -0.86 -12.39
C THR A 755 2.15 0.48 -12.88
N LEU A 756 1.29 1.52 -12.87
CA LEU A 756 1.65 2.89 -13.24
C LEU A 756 3.02 3.33 -12.70
N ARG A 757 3.77 4.06 -13.55
CA ARG A 757 5.17 4.47 -13.34
C ARG A 757 6.23 3.35 -13.39
N ARG A 758 5.87 2.05 -13.39
CA ARG A 758 6.84 0.95 -13.60
C ARG A 758 6.80 0.45 -15.07
N PRO A 759 7.92 -0.05 -15.60
CA PRO A 759 7.94 -0.76 -16.88
C PRO A 759 7.44 -2.20 -16.72
N VAL A 760 6.50 -2.60 -17.56
CA VAL A 760 6.07 -4.00 -17.74
C VAL A 760 6.64 -4.50 -19.05
N SER A 761 7.44 -5.57 -19.02
CA SER A 761 7.99 -6.21 -20.22
C SER A 761 7.26 -7.51 -20.56
N MET A 762 6.86 -7.69 -21.81
CA MET A 762 6.16 -8.89 -22.28
C MET A 762 6.57 -9.25 -23.72
N TRP A 763 6.65 -10.55 -24.00
CA TRP A 763 6.82 -11.08 -25.35
C TRP A 763 5.48 -11.13 -26.09
N HIS A 764 5.50 -10.78 -27.37
CA HIS A 764 4.33 -10.81 -28.24
C HIS A 764 4.63 -11.55 -29.55
N PRO A 765 3.82 -12.55 -29.95
CA PRO A 765 3.91 -13.15 -31.27
C PRO A 765 3.45 -12.15 -32.33
N LEU A 766 4.25 -12.00 -33.37
CA LEU A 766 3.95 -11.19 -34.55
C LEU A 766 3.06 -12.00 -35.48
N ARG A 767 1.98 -11.39 -35.97
CA ARG A 767 1.10 -11.97 -36.98
C ARG A 767 1.26 -11.26 -38.32
N ARG A 768 1.04 -11.99 -39.43
CA ARG A 768 0.84 -11.37 -40.74
C ARG A 768 -0.42 -10.48 -40.75
N ASN A 769 -0.57 -9.67 -41.81
CA ASN A 769 -1.72 -8.79 -42.01
C ASN A 769 -2.95 -9.56 -42.47
#